data_AF-A0A943D8I4-F1
#
_entry.id   AF-A0A943D8I4-F1
#
_cell.length_a   1.000
_cell.length_b   1.000
_cell.length_c   1.000
_cell.angle_alpha   90.00
_cell.angle_beta   90.00
_cell.angle_gamma   90.00
#
_symmetry.space_group_name_H-M   'P 1'
#
loop_
_entity.id
_entity.type
_entity.pdbx_description
1 polymer ?
#
loop_
_entity_poly.entity_id
_entity_poly.type
_entity_poly.pdbx_seq_one_letter_code
_entity_poly.pdbx_strand_id
1 'polypeptide(L)'
;MFFLITIFLTALVSALFGLLPGKLQRRSVIKQDIVWAVGLWLATWLFAVFAYHRPGLTIGFNAFRLVAVTALNGWTGFVTAGLRSFGRKGLKAVVPLLLVTALGLEVFVGNVAYFNTHSYEPFQLVDYLDENINVGRGLGTISLDEGRTYLRFLNIDRPIYNLRFDGLVNDDTDLLHADSAVTFTIEGTDAANTQLTRFGSWQVGLQAPRTHTISLDLTGNVSMMTLTAAGYSSTYAQFPVALTFSGITANAPRALNFSVLRFIAVFLALLAVYGLRPASGLWHRRWLAGNVCDRAAAAVLGLVLAAFVVVVPFWEPGNTGLATKDYNTAFWDGKSTISFVYQQYGALAHSLLNGRLDLEADPPAELLALENPYDAGARDAAQINDIHWDHAFYNGRYYVYFGIVPCLLFQLPFEALTGIQNLAYAPCMVVLGLLLLAACFGVVGQAVRRWFPQTSAAAYLLAVAAVVLGSQLYYLLVRPYIYEYAILCGAALLMLGLWLWLSAASTPVEKHGAIATKLAFGSLFAALVAGCRPQMELFAFLAVPIFWQRYIGQKRLCSRAGAGEAAAFILPVVVVAAGLMWYNAARFGSPLDFGANYNLTGNDMTQRGFNAVRIGPAVFTSLFELPSWQGVFPFLRETDVQTNAVIRTISEKFTGGMLAATPYLWVLALPLLPAFRRCLHRRRAVAGIVYGGIAAMVVMTVVDCEMAGVLYRYLMDYSPVLLVGAALCWFCAEGALSRRTAVGDATAAAALPALRVVMAAAVAYTVVYRFCTLFAMEPWLQGLNPSLYYTVSRLVQFWM
;
A
#
# COMPACT_ATOMS: atom_id res chain seq x y z
N MET A 1 50.03 -0.03 4.09
CA MET A 1 50.36 0.18 2.66
C MET A 1 49.11 0.20 1.77
N PHE A 2 48.27 -0.86 1.74
CA PHE A 2 47.07 -0.92 0.88
C PHE A 2 46.08 0.24 1.04
N PHE A 3 45.85 0.71 2.28
CA PHE A 3 44.95 1.83 2.54
C PHE A 3 45.38 3.14 1.81
N LEU A 4 46.65 3.53 1.96
CA LEU A 4 47.21 4.71 1.28
C LEU A 4 47.20 4.56 -0.25
N ILE A 5 47.50 3.36 -0.76
CA ILE A 5 47.41 3.07 -2.19
C ILE A 5 45.97 3.26 -2.67
N THR A 6 44.98 2.78 -1.91
CA THR A 6 43.56 2.92 -2.26
C THR A 6 43.13 4.40 -2.30
N ILE A 7 43.58 5.20 -1.34
CA ILE A 7 43.33 6.66 -1.32
C ILE A 7 43.84 7.31 -2.62
N PHE A 8 45.09 7.02 -2.99
CA PHE A 8 45.70 7.57 -4.20
C PHE A 8 45.00 7.06 -5.47
N LEU A 9 44.73 5.75 -5.55
CA LEU A 9 44.11 5.11 -6.71
C LEU A 9 42.70 5.63 -6.94
N THR A 10 41.88 5.74 -5.89
CA THR A 10 40.53 6.33 -6.00
C THR A 10 40.58 7.80 -6.36
N ALA A 11 41.57 8.57 -5.90
CA ALA A 11 41.73 9.96 -6.31
C ALA A 11 42.06 10.07 -7.81
N LEU A 12 42.95 9.21 -8.31
CA LEU A 12 43.30 9.13 -9.72
C LEU A 12 42.11 8.72 -10.59
N VAL A 13 41.36 7.69 -10.19
CA VAL A 13 40.16 7.22 -10.89
C VAL A 13 39.08 8.30 -10.90
N SER A 14 38.85 8.98 -9.77
CA SER A 14 37.89 10.09 -9.68
C SER A 14 38.30 11.28 -10.54
N ALA A 15 39.59 11.61 -10.60
CA ALA A 15 40.11 12.64 -11.50
C ALA A 15 39.91 12.24 -12.96
N LEU A 16 40.25 11.01 -13.34
CA LEU A 16 40.07 10.51 -14.71
C LEU A 16 38.62 10.62 -15.15
N PHE A 17 37.67 10.09 -14.37
CA PHE A 17 36.25 10.14 -14.72
C PHE A 17 35.62 11.52 -14.58
N GLY A 18 36.03 12.34 -13.60
CA GLY A 18 35.52 13.70 -13.44
C GLY A 18 35.91 14.63 -14.59
N LEU A 19 37.10 14.44 -15.15
CA LEU A 19 37.65 15.21 -16.28
C LEU A 19 37.22 14.66 -17.65
N LEU A 20 36.86 13.38 -17.73
CA LEU A 20 36.49 12.68 -18.97
C LEU A 20 35.37 13.38 -19.78
N PRO A 21 34.30 13.95 -19.18
CA PRO A 21 33.28 14.69 -19.92
C PRO A 21 33.83 15.87 -20.71
N GLY A 22 34.83 16.59 -20.19
CA GLY A 22 35.49 17.69 -20.90
C GLY A 22 36.16 17.19 -22.19
N LYS A 23 36.92 16.09 -22.09
CA LYS A 23 37.59 15.45 -23.23
C LYS A 23 36.59 14.89 -24.25
N LEU A 24 35.58 14.14 -23.80
CA LEU A 24 34.56 13.54 -24.68
C LEU A 24 33.72 14.59 -25.42
N GLN A 25 33.49 15.75 -24.79
CA GLN A 25 32.77 16.88 -25.38
C GLN A 25 33.69 17.84 -26.15
N ARG A 26 34.98 17.53 -26.29
CA ARG A 26 36.01 18.36 -26.95
C ARG A 26 36.02 19.81 -26.42
N ARG A 27 35.87 19.97 -25.10
CA ARG A 27 35.94 21.27 -24.40
C ARG A 27 37.06 21.27 -23.36
N SER A 28 37.50 22.46 -22.96
CA SER A 28 38.42 22.59 -21.82
C SER A 28 37.75 22.12 -20.52
N VAL A 29 38.58 21.67 -19.58
CA VAL A 29 38.14 21.30 -18.23
C VAL A 29 37.62 22.56 -17.54
N ILE A 30 36.39 22.51 -17.03
CA ILE A 30 35.77 23.61 -16.29
C ILE A 30 35.74 23.31 -14.80
N LYS A 31 35.53 24.33 -13.96
CA LYS A 31 35.43 24.18 -12.50
C LYS A 31 34.47 23.05 -12.07
N GLN A 32 33.34 22.88 -12.77
CA GLN A 32 32.38 21.82 -12.46
C GLN A 32 32.98 20.40 -12.61
N ASP A 33 33.87 20.17 -13.57
CA ASP A 33 34.51 18.86 -13.75
C ASP A 33 35.37 18.49 -12.55
N ILE A 34 36.09 19.47 -12.00
CA ILE A 34 36.91 19.33 -10.79
C ILE A 34 36.02 19.10 -9.57
N VAL A 35 34.92 19.85 -9.43
CA VAL A 35 33.95 19.65 -8.33
C VAL A 35 33.37 18.24 -8.35
N TRP A 36 33.03 17.71 -9.53
CA TRP A 36 32.55 16.32 -9.65
C TRP A 36 33.64 15.29 -9.34
N ALA A 37 34.88 15.50 -9.77
CA ALA A 37 36.00 14.62 -9.44
C ALA A 37 36.20 14.54 -7.92
N VAL A 38 36.29 15.69 -7.25
CA VAL A 38 36.47 15.78 -5.79
C VAL A 38 35.26 15.24 -5.05
N GLY A 39 34.05 15.60 -5.48
CA GLY A 39 32.81 15.13 -4.87
C GLY A 39 32.63 13.61 -4.96
N LEU A 40 32.99 13.00 -6.09
CA LEU A 40 32.94 11.55 -6.27
C LEU A 40 33.93 10.83 -5.34
N TRP A 41 35.14 11.36 -5.24
CA TRP A 41 36.16 10.84 -4.33
C TRP A 41 35.70 10.94 -2.86
N LEU A 42 35.22 12.10 -2.44
CA LEU A 42 34.69 12.31 -1.08
C LEU A 42 33.50 11.39 -0.78
N ALA A 43 32.55 11.27 -1.71
CA ALA A 43 31.38 10.41 -1.53
C ALA A 43 31.77 8.92 -1.41
N THR A 44 32.77 8.47 -2.16
CA THR A 44 33.31 7.11 -2.07
C THR A 44 33.87 6.84 -0.68
N TRP A 45 34.67 7.76 -0.14
CA TRP A 45 35.29 7.59 1.18
C TRP A 45 34.29 7.76 2.31
N LEU A 46 33.32 8.67 2.18
CA LEU A 46 32.20 8.77 3.11
C LEU A 46 31.42 7.45 3.18
N PHE A 47 31.09 6.86 2.03
CA PHE A 47 30.46 5.55 1.96
C PHE A 47 31.33 4.46 2.60
N ALA A 48 32.63 4.44 2.29
CA ALA A 48 33.55 3.45 2.83
C ALA A 48 33.69 3.53 4.36
N VAL A 49 33.63 4.74 4.95
CA VAL A 49 33.67 4.93 6.41
C VAL A 49 32.45 4.30 7.08
N PHE A 50 31.25 4.50 6.52
CA PHE A 50 30.03 3.89 7.08
C PHE A 50 29.94 2.39 6.81
N ALA A 51 30.36 1.95 5.62
CA ALA A 51 30.35 0.54 5.25
C ALA A 51 31.34 -0.26 6.13
N TYR A 52 32.61 0.12 6.17
CA TYR A 52 33.66 -0.61 6.87
C TYR A 52 33.87 -0.12 8.32
N HIS A 53 32.80 0.11 9.07
CA HIS A 53 32.90 0.62 10.44
C HIS A 53 33.41 -0.42 11.46
N ARG A 54 33.27 -1.74 11.20
CA ARG A 54 33.78 -2.82 12.07
C ARG A 54 34.62 -3.86 11.28
N PRO A 55 35.87 -4.14 11.69
CA PRO A 55 36.65 -3.53 12.79
C PRO A 55 37.14 -2.10 12.50
N GLY A 56 36.67 -1.46 11.43
CA GLY A 56 37.12 -0.14 10.98
C GLY A 56 37.92 -0.21 9.69
N LEU A 57 38.08 0.95 9.05
CA LEU A 57 38.85 1.09 7.81
C LEU A 57 40.36 0.89 8.00
N THR A 58 40.88 1.18 9.19
CA THR A 58 42.33 1.11 9.47
C THR A 58 42.79 -0.26 9.93
N ILE A 59 41.86 -1.12 10.35
CA ILE A 59 42.14 -2.47 10.85
C ILE A 59 41.85 -3.50 9.76
N GLY A 60 42.82 -4.38 9.47
CA GLY A 60 42.64 -5.47 8.51
C GLY A 60 42.42 -5.02 7.06
N PHE A 61 42.89 -3.82 6.67
CA PHE A 61 42.72 -3.31 5.30
C PHE A 61 43.61 -4.07 4.31
N ASN A 62 43.00 -5.01 3.58
CA ASN A 62 43.66 -5.95 2.68
C ASN A 62 43.45 -5.59 1.20
N ALA A 63 44.02 -6.42 0.30
CA ALA A 63 43.89 -6.25 -1.14
C ALA A 63 42.42 -6.30 -1.62
N PHE A 64 41.56 -7.08 -0.97
CA PHE A 64 40.13 -7.15 -1.30
C PHE A 64 39.45 -5.80 -1.10
N ARG A 65 39.63 -5.15 0.07
CA ARG A 65 39.05 -3.81 0.33
C ARG A 65 39.56 -2.75 -0.64
N LEU A 66 40.85 -2.80 -1.01
CA LEU A 66 41.42 -1.93 -2.04
C LEU A 66 40.66 -2.08 -3.37
N VAL A 67 40.50 -3.31 -3.84
CA VAL A 67 39.83 -3.61 -5.12
C VAL A 67 38.35 -3.21 -5.04
N ALA A 68 37.65 -3.55 -3.96
CA ALA A 68 36.24 -3.24 -3.78
C ALA A 68 35.96 -1.73 -3.79
N VAL A 69 36.71 -0.95 -3.00
CA VAL A 69 36.54 0.52 -2.93
C VAL A 69 36.93 1.19 -4.25
N THR A 70 37.98 0.71 -4.91
CA THR A 70 38.39 1.22 -6.23
C THR A 70 37.36 0.89 -7.31
N ALA A 71 36.79 -0.32 -7.29
CA ALA A 71 35.75 -0.73 -8.23
C ALA A 71 34.46 0.07 -8.03
N LEU A 72 34.04 0.32 -6.78
CA LEU A 72 32.93 1.21 -6.46
C LEU A 72 33.18 2.64 -7.00
N ASN A 73 34.39 3.17 -6.80
CA ASN A 73 34.79 4.48 -7.31
C ASN A 73 34.80 4.53 -8.85
N GLY A 74 35.31 3.48 -9.49
CA GLY A 74 35.33 3.35 -10.94
C GLY A 74 33.92 3.26 -11.54
N TRP A 75 33.03 2.47 -10.93
CA TRP A 75 31.64 2.35 -11.36
C TRP A 75 30.87 3.68 -11.21
N THR A 76 30.94 4.31 -10.01
CA THR A 76 30.31 5.62 -9.79
C THR A 76 30.88 6.66 -10.77
N GLY A 77 32.20 6.67 -10.97
CA GLY A 77 32.90 7.53 -11.93
C GLY A 77 32.41 7.31 -13.37
N PHE A 78 32.32 6.06 -13.81
CA PHE A 78 31.83 5.69 -15.15
C PHE A 78 30.39 6.18 -15.37
N VAL A 79 29.48 5.90 -14.43
CA VAL A 79 28.07 6.28 -14.53
C VAL A 79 27.92 7.80 -14.56
N THR A 80 28.58 8.52 -13.64
CA THR A 80 28.49 9.99 -13.56
C THR A 80 29.09 10.64 -14.80
N ALA A 81 30.27 10.22 -15.25
CA ALA A 81 30.90 10.70 -16.47
C ALA A 81 30.02 10.42 -17.70
N GLY A 82 29.45 9.22 -17.78
CA GLY A 82 28.52 8.80 -18.83
C GLY A 82 27.26 9.67 -18.86
N LEU A 83 26.59 9.87 -17.72
CA LEU A 83 25.38 10.70 -17.63
C LEU A 83 25.68 12.16 -17.95
N ARG A 84 26.83 12.70 -17.54
CA ARG A 84 27.25 14.07 -17.90
C ARG A 84 27.59 14.22 -19.39
N SER A 85 28.15 13.18 -20.00
CA SER A 85 28.58 13.20 -21.41
C SER A 85 27.43 12.93 -22.38
N PHE A 86 26.53 12.01 -22.01
CA PHE A 86 25.51 11.46 -22.89
C PHE A 86 24.07 11.69 -22.40
N GLY A 87 23.86 12.26 -21.21
CA GLY A 87 22.54 12.51 -20.61
C GLY A 87 21.58 13.30 -21.48
N ARG A 88 22.13 14.13 -22.39
CA ARG A 88 21.39 14.95 -23.35
C ARG A 88 21.22 14.31 -24.73
N LYS A 89 21.87 13.18 -25.02
CA LYS A 89 21.81 12.48 -26.33
C LYS A 89 20.59 11.55 -26.48
N GLY A 90 19.58 11.68 -25.60
CA GLY A 90 18.32 10.95 -25.68
C GLY A 90 18.32 9.58 -25.00
N LEU A 91 17.17 8.92 -25.04
CA LEU A 91 16.89 7.67 -24.30
C LEU A 91 17.85 6.53 -24.63
N LYS A 92 18.22 6.34 -25.90
CA LYS A 92 19.13 5.26 -26.32
C LYS A 92 20.49 5.29 -25.62
N ALA A 93 20.96 6.48 -25.28
CA ALA A 93 22.24 6.64 -24.58
C ALA A 93 22.10 6.55 -23.05
N VAL A 94 20.95 6.95 -22.50
CA VAL A 94 20.77 7.03 -21.05
C VAL A 94 20.21 5.74 -20.43
N VAL A 95 19.31 5.04 -21.11
CA VAL A 95 18.73 3.79 -20.58
C VAL A 95 19.82 2.76 -20.22
N PRO A 96 20.85 2.49 -21.06
CA PRO A 96 21.95 1.61 -20.68
C PRO A 96 22.73 2.12 -19.46
N LEU A 97 22.95 3.43 -19.35
CA LEU A 97 23.63 4.02 -18.19
C LEU A 97 22.81 3.85 -16.90
N LEU A 98 21.50 4.02 -16.96
CA LEU A 98 20.62 3.78 -15.81
C LEU A 98 20.59 2.29 -15.42
N LEU A 99 20.69 1.38 -16.39
CA LEU A 99 20.79 -0.06 -16.15
C LEU A 99 22.10 -0.39 -15.42
N VAL A 100 23.23 0.14 -15.90
CA VAL A 100 24.53 0.01 -15.21
C VAL A 100 24.51 0.68 -13.83
N THR A 101 23.76 1.78 -13.69
CA THR A 101 23.55 2.44 -12.39
C THR A 101 22.81 1.52 -11.43
N ALA A 102 21.67 0.95 -11.84
CA ALA A 102 20.92 0.02 -11.01
C ALA A 102 21.75 -1.23 -10.67
N LEU A 103 22.53 -1.73 -11.63
CA LEU A 103 23.38 -2.91 -11.45
C LEU A 103 24.44 -2.66 -10.38
N GLY A 104 25.17 -1.55 -10.46
CA GLY A 104 26.17 -1.24 -9.45
C GLY A 104 25.58 -0.80 -8.11
N LEU A 105 24.37 -0.22 -8.07
CA LEU A 105 23.66 0.00 -6.81
C LEU A 105 23.31 -1.35 -6.15
N GLU A 106 22.81 -2.33 -6.89
CA GLU A 106 22.56 -3.66 -6.34
C GLU A 106 23.84 -4.35 -5.87
N VAL A 107 24.90 -4.29 -6.68
CA VAL A 107 26.17 -4.94 -6.37
C VAL A 107 26.84 -4.26 -5.17
N PHE A 108 27.06 -2.94 -5.18
CA PHE A 108 27.88 -2.29 -4.15
C PHE A 108 27.09 -1.79 -2.94
N VAL A 109 25.83 -1.37 -3.12
CA VAL A 109 25.01 -0.81 -2.04
C VAL A 109 24.09 -1.89 -1.47
N GLY A 110 23.30 -2.57 -2.31
CA GLY A 110 22.39 -3.64 -1.89
C GLY A 110 23.09 -4.87 -1.29
N ASN A 111 24.37 -5.06 -1.59
CA ASN A 111 25.22 -6.11 -1.02
C ASN A 111 26.40 -5.52 -0.21
N VAL A 112 26.23 -4.34 0.40
CA VAL A 112 27.28 -3.73 1.23
C VAL A 112 27.78 -4.69 2.33
N ALA A 113 26.88 -5.50 2.90
CA ALA A 113 27.20 -6.48 3.93
C ALA A 113 28.20 -7.55 3.45
N TYR A 114 28.17 -7.96 2.17
CA TYR A 114 29.17 -8.87 1.59
C TYR A 114 30.57 -8.27 1.70
N PHE A 115 30.74 -7.02 1.27
CA PHE A 115 32.04 -6.37 1.29
C PHE A 115 32.55 -6.12 2.71
N ASN A 116 31.65 -5.72 3.61
CA ASN A 116 32.00 -5.40 5.00
C ASN A 116 32.49 -6.62 5.77
N THR A 117 31.85 -7.77 5.53
CA THR A 117 32.05 -9.01 6.30
C THR A 117 33.00 -10.01 5.63
N HIS A 118 33.44 -9.76 4.39
CA HIS A 118 34.30 -10.68 3.62
C HIS A 118 35.55 -11.12 4.39
N SER A 119 36.18 -10.21 5.12
CA SER A 119 37.41 -10.47 5.88
C SER A 119 37.15 -10.91 7.33
N TYR A 120 35.90 -11.24 7.68
CA TYR A 120 35.61 -11.74 9.02
C TYR A 120 36.16 -13.17 9.18
N GLU A 121 36.67 -13.46 10.37
CA GLU A 121 37.15 -14.79 10.73
C GLU A 121 36.04 -15.51 11.52
N PRO A 122 35.31 -16.43 10.87
CA PRO A 122 34.19 -17.10 11.50
C PRO A 122 34.68 -18.08 12.57
N PHE A 123 33.89 -18.21 13.65
CA PHE A 123 34.06 -19.27 14.63
C PHE A 123 32.69 -19.72 15.15
N GLN A 124 32.61 -20.95 15.65
CA GLN A 124 31.37 -21.48 16.21
C GLN A 124 31.20 -20.97 17.65
N LEU A 125 30.11 -20.24 17.88
CA LEU A 125 29.77 -19.72 19.21
C LEU A 125 29.31 -20.85 20.13
N VAL A 126 28.74 -21.92 19.57
CA VAL A 126 28.29 -23.10 20.31
C VAL A 126 29.44 -23.85 21.00
N ASP A 127 30.68 -23.68 20.56
CA ASP A 127 31.87 -24.23 21.23
C ASP A 127 32.12 -23.59 22.61
N TYR A 128 31.52 -22.42 22.85
CA TYR A 128 31.59 -21.66 24.10
C TYR A 128 30.31 -21.78 24.93
N LEU A 129 29.37 -22.63 24.53
CA LEU A 129 28.10 -22.82 25.23
C LEU A 129 28.34 -23.42 26.61
N ASP A 130 27.77 -22.81 27.63
CA ASP A 130 27.83 -23.31 29.01
C ASP A 130 27.26 -24.74 29.09
N GLU A 131 28.06 -25.68 29.57
CA GLU A 131 27.66 -27.09 29.69
C GLU A 131 26.46 -27.28 30.62
N ASN A 132 26.27 -26.38 31.58
CA ASN A 132 25.22 -26.46 32.60
C ASN A 132 23.86 -25.93 32.12
N ILE A 133 23.78 -25.43 30.88
CA ILE A 133 22.53 -24.87 30.36
C ILE A 133 21.55 -25.97 29.95
N ASN A 134 20.29 -25.78 30.31
CA ASN A 134 19.21 -26.68 29.91
C ASN A 134 18.74 -26.33 28.50
N VAL A 135 19.30 -27.03 27.51
CA VAL A 135 18.90 -26.99 26.09
C VAL A 135 18.60 -28.40 25.61
N GLY A 136 17.77 -28.56 24.59
CA GLY A 136 17.61 -29.86 23.97
C GLY A 136 18.85 -30.18 23.14
N ARG A 137 19.48 -31.34 23.38
CA ARG A 137 20.71 -31.77 22.70
C ARG A 137 20.40 -32.97 21.79
N GLY A 138 20.43 -32.76 20.49
CA GLY A 138 20.35 -33.80 19.46
C GLY A 138 21.73 -34.19 18.93
N LEU A 139 21.78 -35.07 17.93
CA LEU A 139 23.04 -35.52 17.31
C LEU A 139 23.64 -34.39 16.45
N GLY A 140 24.40 -33.49 17.09
CA GLY A 140 24.98 -32.30 16.44
C GLY A 140 24.01 -31.13 16.28
N THR A 141 22.91 -31.10 17.04
CA THR A 141 21.91 -30.03 17.00
C THR A 141 21.51 -29.57 18.40
N ILE A 142 21.07 -28.32 18.50
CA ILE A 142 20.53 -27.70 19.70
C ILE A 142 19.09 -27.29 19.42
N SER A 143 18.17 -27.59 20.34
CA SER A 143 16.77 -27.18 20.29
C SER A 143 16.42 -26.25 21.45
N LEU A 144 15.59 -25.26 21.16
CA LEU A 144 14.96 -24.35 22.12
C LEU A 144 13.44 -24.54 22.09
N ASP A 145 12.86 -24.55 23.27
CA ASP A 145 11.42 -24.69 23.51
C ASP A 145 10.98 -23.71 24.61
N GLU A 146 9.69 -23.63 24.92
CA GLU A 146 9.15 -22.76 25.99
C GLU A 146 9.77 -23.02 27.38
N GLY A 147 10.26 -24.24 27.65
CA GLY A 147 10.97 -24.58 28.88
C GLY A 147 12.47 -24.31 28.83
N ARG A 148 13.02 -24.05 27.63
CA ARG A 148 14.45 -23.94 27.33
C ARG A 148 14.69 -22.77 26.38
N THR A 149 14.53 -21.55 26.88
CA THR A 149 14.52 -20.34 26.06
C THR A 149 15.83 -19.58 26.03
N TYR A 150 16.84 -19.97 26.81
CA TYR A 150 18.08 -19.19 26.94
C TYR A 150 19.33 -19.99 26.55
N LEU A 151 20.26 -19.29 25.92
CA LEU A 151 21.61 -19.75 25.59
C LEU A 151 22.62 -18.83 26.29
N ARG A 152 23.63 -19.40 26.93
CA ARG A 152 24.69 -18.67 27.63
C ARG A 152 26.05 -19.18 27.15
N PHE A 153 26.87 -18.24 26.73
CA PHE A 153 28.21 -18.48 26.19
C PHE A 153 29.24 -17.82 27.11
N LEU A 154 30.28 -18.56 27.47
CA LEU A 154 31.30 -18.15 28.45
C LEU A 154 32.70 -18.25 27.83
N ASN A 155 33.65 -17.49 28.36
CA ASN A 155 35.07 -17.55 27.98
C ASN A 155 35.31 -17.35 26.47
N ILE A 156 34.53 -16.46 25.83
CA ILE A 156 34.65 -16.20 24.38
C ILE A 156 35.95 -15.47 24.06
N ASP A 157 36.25 -14.42 24.83
CA ASP A 157 37.43 -13.53 24.77
C ASP A 157 37.86 -13.10 23.36
N ARG A 158 36.88 -12.84 22.50
CA ARG A 158 37.06 -12.45 21.10
C ARG A 158 36.05 -11.39 20.69
N PRO A 159 36.35 -10.54 19.69
CA PRO A 159 35.38 -9.60 19.17
C PRO A 159 34.28 -10.32 18.37
N ILE A 160 33.03 -9.87 18.54
CA ILE A 160 31.86 -10.35 17.78
C ILE A 160 31.23 -9.16 17.05
N TYR A 161 31.16 -9.25 15.72
CA TYR A 161 30.61 -8.22 14.83
C TYR A 161 29.26 -8.63 14.22
N ASN A 162 28.99 -9.93 14.11
CA ASN A 162 27.70 -10.45 13.68
C ASN A 162 27.51 -11.88 14.19
N LEU A 163 26.26 -12.35 14.15
CA LEU A 163 25.87 -13.73 14.46
C LEU A 163 25.01 -14.28 13.32
N ARG A 164 25.21 -15.55 12.96
CA ARG A 164 24.38 -16.29 12.00
C ARG A 164 23.94 -17.63 12.59
N PHE A 165 22.66 -17.96 12.48
CA PHE A 165 22.18 -19.33 12.72
C PHE A 165 22.53 -20.25 11.55
N ASP A 166 23.02 -21.44 11.86
CA ASP A 166 23.27 -22.50 10.88
C ASP A 166 22.22 -23.61 11.05
N GLY A 167 21.64 -24.07 9.95
CA GLY A 167 20.67 -25.17 9.96
C GLY A 167 19.39 -24.90 10.78
N LEU A 168 18.93 -23.65 10.83
CA LEU A 168 17.73 -23.27 11.58
C LEU A 168 16.47 -23.87 10.96
N VAL A 169 15.67 -24.55 11.78
CA VAL A 169 14.42 -25.21 11.42
C VAL A 169 13.35 -24.86 12.45
N ASN A 170 12.10 -24.75 11.97
CA ASN A 170 10.91 -24.63 12.82
C ASN A 170 10.46 -26.03 13.24
N ASP A 171 10.41 -26.28 14.55
CA ASP A 171 10.00 -27.57 15.10
C ASP A 171 8.51 -27.61 15.47
N ASP A 172 7.80 -26.49 15.33
CA ASP A 172 6.37 -26.45 15.57
C ASP A 172 5.61 -27.26 14.52
N THR A 173 4.82 -28.22 14.98
CA THR A 173 4.01 -29.09 14.12
C THR A 173 2.66 -28.48 13.75
N ASP A 174 2.25 -27.39 14.40
CA ASP A 174 1.02 -26.69 14.04
C ASP A 174 1.19 -26.03 12.66
N LEU A 175 0.29 -26.36 11.73
CA LEU A 175 0.27 -25.80 10.38
C LEU A 175 0.05 -24.28 10.39
N LEU A 176 -0.61 -23.72 11.41
CA LEU A 176 -0.76 -22.28 11.58
C LEU A 176 0.56 -21.60 11.97
N HIS A 177 1.52 -22.35 12.50
CA HIS A 177 2.82 -21.84 12.93
C HIS A 177 3.93 -22.15 11.92
N ALA A 178 3.59 -22.69 10.74
CA ALA A 178 4.58 -23.06 9.71
C ALA A 178 5.47 -21.88 9.28
N ASP A 179 4.91 -20.68 9.18
CA ASP A 179 5.63 -19.42 9.00
C ASP A 179 5.58 -18.59 10.28
N SER A 180 6.54 -18.85 11.17
CA SER A 180 6.64 -18.22 12.49
C SER A 180 7.86 -17.30 12.61
N ALA A 181 7.84 -16.48 13.65
CA ALA A 181 8.95 -15.62 14.02
C ALA A 181 9.27 -15.76 15.52
N VAL A 182 10.56 -15.64 15.83
CA VAL A 182 11.10 -15.66 17.20
C VAL A 182 11.97 -14.43 17.39
N THR A 183 11.94 -13.86 18.60
CA THR A 183 12.78 -12.72 18.96
C THR A 183 13.83 -13.16 19.97
N PHE A 184 15.11 -12.92 19.67
CA PHE A 184 16.21 -13.13 20.60
C PHE A 184 16.60 -11.80 21.24
N THR A 185 16.58 -11.72 22.57
CA THR A 185 17.23 -10.62 23.29
C THR A 185 18.71 -10.93 23.41
N ILE A 186 19.55 -9.96 23.07
CA ILE A 186 21.02 -10.11 23.07
C ILE A 186 21.59 -9.31 24.24
N GLU A 187 22.25 -10.03 25.14
CA GLU A 187 22.95 -9.47 26.28
C GLU A 187 24.39 -9.96 26.28
N GLY A 188 25.33 -9.14 26.75
CA GLY A 188 26.73 -9.53 26.77
C GLY A 188 27.60 -8.64 27.62
N THR A 189 28.82 -9.10 27.89
CA THR A 189 29.91 -8.23 28.30
C THR A 189 30.71 -7.82 27.08
N ASP A 190 31.35 -6.66 27.15
CA ASP A 190 32.31 -6.25 26.14
C ASP A 190 33.41 -5.41 26.80
N ALA A 191 34.38 -4.91 26.03
CA ALA A 191 35.48 -4.12 26.59
C ALA A 191 35.03 -2.80 27.27
N ALA A 192 33.81 -2.34 27.01
CA ALA A 192 33.22 -1.18 27.66
C ALA A 192 32.28 -1.56 28.83
N ASN A 193 31.84 -2.82 28.91
CA ASN A 193 30.84 -3.31 29.84
C ASN A 193 31.32 -4.60 30.53
N THR A 194 31.79 -4.47 31.77
CA THR A 194 32.24 -5.62 32.58
C THR A 194 31.09 -6.46 33.13
N GLN A 195 29.88 -5.92 33.18
CA GLN A 195 28.66 -6.62 33.56
C GLN A 195 27.81 -6.93 32.33
N LEU A 196 26.91 -7.91 32.46
CA LEU A 196 26.00 -8.30 31.39
C LEU A 196 25.04 -7.14 31.08
N THR A 197 25.15 -6.58 29.87
CA THR A 197 24.34 -5.45 29.39
C THR A 197 23.50 -5.88 28.20
N ARG A 198 22.24 -5.42 28.15
CA ARG A 198 21.36 -5.62 26.99
C ARG A 198 21.74 -4.69 25.84
N PHE A 199 22.02 -5.26 24.68
CA PHE A 199 22.39 -4.52 23.47
C PHE A 199 21.23 -4.33 22.48
N GLY A 200 20.28 -5.26 22.45
CA GLY A 200 19.15 -5.16 21.54
C GLY A 200 18.36 -6.45 21.38
N SER A 201 17.58 -6.51 20.30
CA SER A 201 16.77 -7.67 19.96
C SER A 201 16.97 -8.05 18.49
N TRP A 202 16.99 -9.35 18.23
CA TRP A 202 17.13 -9.96 16.92
C TRP A 202 15.86 -10.72 16.56
N GLN A 203 15.12 -10.16 15.60
CA GLN A 203 13.92 -10.78 15.07
C GLN A 203 14.28 -11.74 13.93
N VAL A 204 13.89 -13.00 14.09
CA VAL A 204 14.19 -14.11 13.18
C VAL A 204 12.89 -14.69 12.67
N GLY A 205 12.61 -14.51 11.37
CA GLY A 205 11.54 -15.27 10.70
C GLY A 205 12.13 -16.62 10.29
N LEU A 206 11.56 -17.72 10.79
CA LEU A 206 12.17 -19.05 10.61
C LEU A 206 12.23 -19.43 9.12
N GLN A 207 11.23 -19.03 8.33
CA GLN A 207 11.17 -19.20 6.86
C GLN A 207 11.81 -18.04 6.07
N ALA A 208 12.45 -17.08 6.73
CA ALA A 208 13.10 -15.93 6.09
C ALA A 208 14.63 -15.96 6.28
N PRO A 209 15.39 -16.64 5.41
CA PRO A 209 16.85 -16.81 5.54
C PRO A 209 17.63 -15.51 5.69
N ARG A 210 17.11 -14.40 5.13
CA ARG A 210 17.73 -13.07 5.26
C ARG A 210 17.75 -12.55 6.70
N THR A 211 16.90 -13.08 7.58
CA THR A 211 16.85 -12.74 9.01
C THR A 211 17.76 -13.60 9.88
N HIS A 212 18.27 -14.72 9.35
CA HIS A 212 19.10 -15.68 10.11
C HIS A 212 20.50 -15.15 10.39
N THR A 213 20.75 -13.86 10.19
CA THR A 213 21.98 -13.21 10.63
C THR A 213 21.68 -11.78 11.05
N ILE A 214 22.35 -11.33 12.11
CA ILE A 214 22.29 -9.97 12.63
C ILE A 214 23.68 -9.37 12.78
N SER A 215 23.83 -8.10 12.43
CA SER A 215 25.03 -7.31 12.71
C SER A 215 24.97 -6.74 14.13
N LEU A 216 26.08 -6.80 14.87
CA LEU A 216 26.20 -6.35 16.25
C LEU A 216 27.26 -5.24 16.38
N ASP A 217 27.01 -4.30 17.27
CA ASP A 217 27.92 -3.17 17.52
C ASP A 217 28.52 -3.23 18.93
N LEU A 218 29.26 -4.32 19.20
CA LEU A 218 29.94 -4.56 20.48
C LEU A 218 31.35 -3.95 20.47
N THR A 219 31.85 -3.58 21.65
CA THR A 219 33.15 -2.93 21.80
C THR A 219 34.24 -3.93 22.21
N GLY A 220 35.25 -4.12 21.35
CA GLY A 220 36.40 -4.96 21.69
C GLY A 220 36.01 -6.43 21.89
N ASN A 221 36.63 -7.09 22.86
CA ASN A 221 36.39 -8.50 23.15
C ASN A 221 35.11 -8.69 23.96
N VAL A 222 34.34 -9.71 23.59
CA VAL A 222 33.20 -10.22 24.35
C VAL A 222 33.69 -11.39 25.18
N SER A 223 33.41 -11.40 26.49
CA SER A 223 33.76 -12.54 27.35
C SER A 223 32.55 -13.44 27.63
N MET A 224 31.38 -12.84 27.86
CA MET A 224 30.11 -13.54 28.07
C MET A 224 29.04 -13.00 27.13
N MET A 225 28.18 -13.89 26.61
CA MET A 225 27.01 -13.52 25.83
C MET A 225 25.82 -14.39 26.20
N THR A 226 24.64 -13.80 26.28
CA THR A 226 23.37 -14.50 26.50
C THR A 226 22.41 -14.17 25.36
N LEU A 227 21.78 -15.20 24.80
CA LEU A 227 20.69 -15.08 23.85
C LEU A 227 19.43 -15.66 24.48
N THR A 228 18.42 -14.81 24.69
CA THR A 228 17.15 -15.24 25.28
C THR A 228 16.06 -15.19 24.21
N ALA A 229 15.60 -16.35 23.77
CA ALA A 229 14.50 -16.50 22.84
C ALA A 229 13.16 -16.17 23.53
N ALA A 230 12.31 -15.47 22.80
CA ALA A 230 10.92 -15.25 23.14
C ALA A 230 10.07 -15.52 21.90
N GLY A 231 8.97 -16.25 22.09
CA GLY A 231 7.94 -16.42 21.09
C GLY A 231 7.41 -15.07 20.60
N TYR A 232 6.86 -15.04 19.40
CA TYR A 232 6.14 -13.86 18.93
C TYR A 232 4.76 -13.86 19.59
N SER A 233 4.36 -12.73 20.19
CA SER A 233 3.02 -12.60 20.75
C SER A 233 2.47 -11.22 20.46
N SER A 234 1.32 -11.20 19.80
CA SER A 234 0.47 -10.04 19.58
C SER A 234 -0.98 -10.42 19.89
N THR A 235 -1.90 -9.46 19.79
CA THR A 235 -3.33 -9.74 19.91
C THR A 235 -3.85 -10.70 18.82
N TYR A 236 -3.14 -10.85 17.70
CA TYR A 236 -3.64 -11.52 16.49
C TYR A 236 -2.90 -12.81 16.12
N ALA A 237 -1.65 -12.95 16.57
CA ALA A 237 -0.83 -14.12 16.32
C ALA A 237 0.09 -14.37 17.52
N GLN A 238 0.23 -15.65 17.86
CA GLN A 238 1.09 -16.14 18.92
C GLN A 238 1.87 -17.35 18.38
N PHE A 239 3.19 -17.30 18.46
CA PHE A 239 4.08 -18.39 18.08
C PHE A 239 4.96 -18.73 19.27
N PRO A 240 5.01 -20.00 19.70
CA PRO A 240 5.91 -20.41 20.76
C PRO A 240 7.36 -20.38 20.28
N VAL A 241 8.30 -20.47 21.22
CA VAL A 241 9.66 -20.89 20.89
C VAL A 241 9.62 -22.39 20.58
N ALA A 242 9.89 -22.74 19.32
CA ALA A 242 9.99 -24.12 18.86
C ALA A 242 10.96 -24.19 17.66
N LEU A 243 12.25 -24.32 17.95
CA LEU A 243 13.27 -24.29 16.90
C LEU A 243 14.46 -25.20 17.20
N THR A 244 15.05 -25.73 16.13
CA THR A 244 16.30 -26.49 16.15
C THR A 244 17.31 -25.82 15.22
N PHE A 245 18.57 -25.79 15.62
CA PHE A 245 19.69 -25.33 14.78
C PHE A 245 20.92 -26.21 15.00
N SER A 246 21.84 -26.22 14.02
CA SER A 246 23.10 -26.98 14.12
C SER A 246 24.26 -26.16 14.68
N GLY A 247 24.20 -24.83 14.58
CA GLY A 247 25.25 -23.95 15.09
C GLY A 247 24.86 -22.49 15.11
N ILE A 248 25.71 -21.69 15.75
CA ILE A 248 25.67 -20.23 15.69
C ILE A 248 27.07 -19.79 15.30
N THR A 249 27.26 -19.38 14.05
CA THR A 249 28.53 -18.84 13.57
C THR A 249 28.63 -17.35 13.96
N ALA A 250 29.61 -17.01 14.80
CA ALA A 250 30.00 -15.62 15.04
C ALA A 250 30.96 -15.15 13.93
N ASN A 251 30.91 -13.86 13.58
CA ASN A 251 31.75 -13.26 12.54
C ASN A 251 31.63 -13.98 11.19
N ALA A 252 30.42 -14.38 10.82
CA ALA A 252 30.13 -15.05 9.55
C ALA A 252 30.28 -14.06 8.36
N PRO A 253 31.12 -14.36 7.36
CA PRO A 253 31.08 -13.65 6.09
C PRO A 253 29.71 -13.82 5.41
N ARG A 254 29.11 -12.71 4.99
CA ARG A 254 27.88 -12.69 4.19
C ARG A 254 28.24 -13.02 2.76
N ALA A 255 27.49 -13.91 2.12
CA ALA A 255 27.62 -14.16 0.69
C ALA A 255 27.03 -13.01 -0.13
N LEU A 256 27.55 -12.80 -1.33
CA LEU A 256 26.96 -11.87 -2.31
C LEU A 256 25.64 -12.48 -2.79
N ASN A 257 24.53 -11.82 -2.50
CA ASN A 257 23.17 -12.27 -2.82
C ASN A 257 22.46 -11.23 -3.67
N PHE A 258 22.62 -11.35 -4.99
CA PHE A 258 22.04 -10.42 -5.96
C PHE A 258 20.50 -10.53 -5.96
N SER A 259 19.82 -9.44 -5.60
CA SER A 259 18.37 -9.34 -5.69
C SER A 259 17.93 -8.81 -7.04
N VAL A 260 17.43 -9.70 -7.89
CA VAL A 260 16.80 -9.32 -9.17
C VAL A 260 15.62 -8.36 -8.94
N LEU A 261 14.83 -8.59 -7.89
CA LEU A 261 13.70 -7.72 -7.54
C LEU A 261 14.14 -6.30 -7.21
N ARG A 262 15.13 -6.13 -6.31
CA ARG A 262 15.63 -4.80 -5.94
C ARG A 262 16.31 -4.10 -7.12
N PHE A 263 17.10 -4.84 -7.90
CA PHE A 263 17.69 -4.32 -9.13
C PHE A 263 16.64 -3.77 -10.11
N ILE A 264 15.58 -4.54 -10.41
CA ILE A 264 14.49 -4.10 -11.28
C ILE A 264 13.77 -2.89 -10.68
N ALA A 265 13.44 -2.94 -9.39
CA ALA A 265 12.75 -1.83 -8.71
C ALA A 265 13.56 -0.52 -8.77
N VAL A 266 14.86 -0.58 -8.46
CA VAL A 266 15.79 0.57 -8.55
C VAL A 266 15.90 1.06 -9.99
N PHE A 267 16.02 0.15 -10.96
CA PHE A 267 16.07 0.52 -12.38
C PHE A 267 14.80 1.24 -12.85
N LEU A 268 13.62 0.73 -12.48
CA LEU A 268 12.33 1.37 -12.79
C LEU A 268 12.19 2.73 -12.10
N ALA A 269 12.65 2.85 -10.84
CA ALA A 269 12.66 4.13 -10.13
C ALA A 269 13.59 5.16 -10.83
N LEU A 270 14.78 4.75 -11.25
CA LEU A 270 15.70 5.60 -12.01
C LEU A 270 15.12 6.01 -13.37
N LEU A 271 14.45 5.09 -14.07
CA LEU A 271 13.73 5.40 -15.31
C LEU A 271 12.59 6.39 -15.08
N ALA A 272 11.84 6.26 -13.99
CA ALA A 272 10.79 7.19 -13.62
C ALA A 272 11.35 8.58 -13.31
N VAL A 273 12.41 8.68 -12.49
CA VAL A 273 13.09 9.95 -12.19
C VAL A 273 13.60 10.62 -13.46
N TYR A 274 14.25 9.87 -14.35
CA TYR A 274 14.69 10.39 -15.63
C TYR A 274 13.51 10.81 -16.50
N GLY A 275 12.50 9.96 -16.65
CA GLY A 275 11.32 10.19 -17.48
C GLY A 275 10.42 11.34 -17.02
N LEU A 276 10.41 11.65 -15.73
CA LEU A 276 9.55 12.67 -15.13
C LEU A 276 10.27 13.99 -14.87
N ARG A 277 11.57 14.12 -15.17
CA ARG A 277 12.26 15.42 -15.08
C ARG A 277 11.57 16.46 -15.97
N PRO A 278 11.52 17.76 -15.61
CA PRO A 278 10.77 18.78 -16.36
C PRO A 278 11.15 18.93 -17.83
N ALA A 279 12.40 18.62 -18.19
CA ALA A 279 12.92 18.65 -19.54
C ALA A 279 12.56 17.40 -20.38
N SER A 280 11.82 16.43 -19.81
CA SER A 280 11.44 15.20 -20.49
C SER A 280 10.37 15.44 -21.55
N GLY A 281 10.47 14.73 -22.68
CA GLY A 281 9.46 14.73 -23.72
C GLY A 281 8.07 14.29 -23.24
N LEU A 282 7.94 13.55 -22.12
CA LEU A 282 6.64 13.18 -21.57
C LEU A 282 5.81 14.40 -21.13
N TRP A 283 6.46 15.48 -20.70
CA TRP A 283 5.79 16.72 -20.33
C TRP A 283 5.43 17.63 -21.52
N HIS A 284 6.01 17.36 -22.70
CA HIS A 284 5.82 18.17 -23.90
C HIS A 284 4.93 17.48 -24.93
N ARG A 285 4.82 16.15 -24.90
CA ARG A 285 3.93 15.36 -25.76
C ARG A 285 2.53 15.36 -25.18
N ARG A 286 1.54 15.68 -26.01
CA ARG A 286 0.11 15.63 -25.65
C ARG A 286 -0.34 14.18 -25.57
N TRP A 287 -1.03 13.81 -24.49
CA TRP A 287 -1.57 12.45 -24.33
C TRP A 287 -2.49 12.05 -25.50
N LEU A 288 -3.32 12.98 -25.97
CA LEU A 288 -4.26 12.73 -27.06
C LEU A 288 -3.61 12.65 -28.44
N ALA A 289 -2.32 12.98 -28.59
CA ALA A 289 -1.61 12.76 -29.85
C ALA A 289 -1.42 11.27 -30.18
N GLY A 290 -1.61 10.37 -29.19
CA GLY A 290 -1.66 8.94 -29.44
C GLY A 290 -0.31 8.29 -29.73
N ASN A 291 0.80 8.86 -29.25
CA ASN A 291 2.12 8.27 -29.47
C ASN A 291 2.20 6.86 -28.89
N VAL A 292 2.74 5.91 -29.65
CA VAL A 292 2.92 4.51 -29.24
C VAL A 292 3.69 4.40 -27.93
N CYS A 293 4.77 5.16 -27.76
CA CYS A 293 5.56 5.16 -26.53
C CYS A 293 4.77 5.60 -25.28
N ASP A 294 3.86 6.56 -25.42
CA ASP A 294 3.05 7.05 -24.30
C ASP A 294 1.97 6.02 -23.93
N ARG A 295 1.41 5.33 -24.93
CA ARG A 295 0.47 4.21 -24.73
C ARG A 295 1.16 3.00 -24.11
N ALA A 296 2.38 2.68 -24.54
CA ALA A 296 3.21 1.64 -23.93
C ALA A 296 3.51 1.97 -22.46
N ALA A 297 3.87 3.22 -22.14
CA ALA A 297 4.07 3.65 -20.76
C ALA A 297 2.80 3.50 -19.91
N ALA A 298 1.62 3.82 -20.47
CA ALA A 298 0.34 3.60 -19.81
C ALA A 298 0.04 2.11 -19.59
N ALA A 299 0.35 1.26 -20.56
CA ALA A 299 0.19 -0.19 -20.44
C ALA A 299 1.11 -0.76 -19.37
N VAL A 300 2.38 -0.35 -19.33
CA VAL A 300 3.34 -0.76 -18.28
C VAL A 300 2.85 -0.31 -16.91
N LEU A 301 2.43 0.96 -16.76
CA LEU A 301 1.84 1.44 -15.51
C LEU A 301 0.61 0.62 -15.11
N GLY A 302 -0.29 0.36 -16.05
CA GLY A 302 -1.49 -0.45 -15.82
C GLY A 302 -1.16 -1.88 -15.40
N LEU A 303 -0.19 -2.53 -16.05
CA LEU A 303 0.26 -3.88 -15.72
C LEU A 303 0.90 -3.95 -14.33
N VAL A 304 1.73 -2.98 -13.97
CA VAL A 304 2.33 -2.92 -12.62
C VAL A 304 1.24 -2.75 -11.56
N LEU A 305 0.32 -1.80 -11.73
CA LEU A 305 -0.79 -1.59 -10.79
C LEU A 305 -1.70 -2.82 -10.71
N ALA A 306 -2.02 -3.44 -11.86
CA ALA A 306 -2.83 -4.65 -11.92
C ALA A 306 -2.15 -5.85 -11.24
N ALA A 307 -0.83 -6.01 -11.40
CA ALA A 307 -0.09 -7.06 -10.73
C ALA A 307 -0.24 -6.95 -9.20
N PHE A 308 -0.13 -5.75 -8.63
CA PHE A 308 -0.39 -5.52 -7.20
C PHE A 308 -1.85 -5.79 -6.82
N VAL A 309 -2.83 -5.42 -7.66
CA VAL A 309 -4.23 -5.77 -7.41
C VAL A 309 -4.44 -7.28 -7.31
N VAL A 310 -3.70 -8.06 -8.11
CA VAL A 310 -3.80 -9.52 -8.13
C VAL A 310 -3.09 -10.16 -6.93
N VAL A 311 -1.89 -9.70 -6.55
CA VAL A 311 -1.09 -10.41 -5.52
C VAL A 311 -1.38 -9.98 -4.08
N VAL A 312 -1.74 -8.72 -3.85
CA VAL A 312 -1.91 -8.19 -2.47
C VAL A 312 -3.00 -8.93 -1.67
N PRO A 313 -4.15 -9.33 -2.25
CA PRO A 313 -5.16 -10.11 -1.53
C PRO A 313 -4.69 -11.47 -1.02
N PHE A 314 -3.55 -11.96 -1.49
CA PHE A 314 -3.00 -13.27 -1.10
C PHE A 314 -1.76 -13.15 -0.20
N TRP A 315 -1.38 -11.94 0.19
CA TRP A 315 -0.24 -11.70 1.07
C TRP A 315 -0.45 -12.19 2.50
N GLU A 316 -1.69 -12.33 2.93
CA GLU A 316 -2.02 -12.91 4.23
C GLU A 316 -2.92 -14.12 3.95
N PRO A 317 -2.40 -15.36 4.13
CA PRO A 317 -3.13 -16.56 3.74
C PRO A 317 -4.45 -16.78 4.48
N GLY A 318 -4.51 -16.48 5.78
CA GLY A 318 -5.65 -16.77 6.64
C GLY A 318 -6.93 -16.03 6.23
N ASN A 319 -6.82 -14.76 5.83
CA ASN A 319 -7.97 -13.91 5.52
C ASN A 319 -8.47 -14.08 4.08
N THR A 320 -7.74 -14.78 3.21
CA THR A 320 -8.15 -14.95 1.81
C THR A 320 -9.48 -15.68 1.64
N GLY A 321 -9.87 -16.47 2.64
CA GLY A 321 -11.00 -17.38 2.58
C GLY A 321 -10.79 -18.55 1.61
N LEU A 322 -9.55 -18.78 1.17
CA LEU A 322 -9.17 -19.82 0.23
C LEU A 322 -8.05 -20.69 0.84
N ALA A 323 -8.19 -22.01 0.73
CA ALA A 323 -7.18 -22.96 1.16
C ALA A 323 -6.96 -24.08 0.13
N THR A 324 -5.72 -24.52 0.01
CA THR A 324 -5.28 -25.64 -0.85
C THR A 324 -4.22 -26.45 -0.11
N LYS A 325 -3.79 -27.58 -0.68
CA LYS A 325 -2.70 -28.39 -0.10
C LYS A 325 -1.39 -27.61 0.14
N ASP A 326 -1.11 -26.58 -0.68
CA ASP A 326 0.16 -25.83 -0.65
C ASP A 326 -0.02 -24.37 -0.18
N TYR A 327 -1.24 -23.95 0.15
CA TYR A 327 -1.55 -22.56 0.51
C TYR A 327 -2.66 -22.52 1.56
N ASN A 328 -2.40 -21.85 2.68
CA ASN A 328 -3.33 -21.80 3.81
C ASN A 328 -3.77 -23.21 4.27
N THR A 329 -2.84 -24.17 4.27
CA THR A 329 -3.09 -25.60 4.43
C THR A 329 -3.81 -25.95 5.73
N ALA A 330 -3.64 -25.13 6.78
CA ALA A 330 -4.35 -25.29 8.05
C ALA A 330 -5.88 -25.26 7.91
N PHE A 331 -6.41 -24.56 6.89
CA PHE A 331 -7.85 -24.45 6.61
C PHE A 331 -8.29 -25.31 5.41
N TRP A 332 -7.41 -26.19 4.92
CA TRP A 332 -7.73 -27.09 3.82
C TRP A 332 -8.40 -28.36 4.33
N ASP A 333 -9.46 -28.82 3.64
CA ASP A 333 -10.25 -29.99 4.05
C ASP A 333 -9.55 -31.36 3.82
N GLY A 334 -8.33 -31.36 3.29
CA GLY A 334 -7.54 -32.56 3.01
C GLY A 334 -7.97 -33.35 1.78
N LYS A 335 -9.04 -32.95 1.08
CA LYS A 335 -9.68 -33.74 0.01
C LYS A 335 -9.90 -32.94 -1.27
N SER A 336 -10.42 -31.74 -1.17
CA SER A 336 -10.78 -30.88 -2.30
C SER A 336 -9.53 -30.28 -2.94
N THR A 337 -9.62 -29.87 -4.21
CA THR A 337 -8.52 -29.08 -4.81
C THR A 337 -8.41 -27.69 -4.16
N ILE A 338 -9.56 -27.11 -3.81
CA ILE A 338 -9.69 -25.81 -3.16
C ILE A 338 -10.80 -25.92 -2.11
N SER A 339 -10.55 -25.43 -0.90
CA SER A 339 -11.56 -25.24 0.15
C SER A 339 -11.83 -23.75 0.34
N PHE A 340 -13.09 -23.42 0.62
CA PHE A 340 -13.52 -22.07 0.96
C PHE A 340 -14.03 -22.03 2.39
N VAL A 341 -13.58 -21.05 3.15
CA VAL A 341 -14.05 -20.82 4.53
C VAL A 341 -15.42 -20.13 4.48
N TYR A 342 -16.26 -20.37 5.49
CA TYR A 342 -17.60 -19.76 5.61
C TYR A 342 -17.55 -18.23 5.49
N GLN A 343 -18.48 -17.67 4.71
CA GLN A 343 -18.58 -16.23 4.45
C GLN A 343 -20.05 -15.78 4.48
N GLN A 344 -20.32 -14.62 5.09
CA GLN A 344 -21.67 -14.08 5.27
C GLN A 344 -22.45 -13.90 3.95
N TYR A 345 -21.79 -13.46 2.87
CA TYR A 345 -22.47 -13.37 1.57
C TYR A 345 -22.77 -14.73 0.93
N GLY A 346 -22.00 -15.78 1.26
CA GLY A 346 -22.33 -17.16 0.84
C GLY A 346 -23.59 -17.67 1.53
N ALA A 347 -23.75 -17.39 2.83
CA ALA A 347 -24.99 -17.70 3.56
C ALA A 347 -26.21 -16.94 3.01
N LEU A 348 -26.02 -15.66 2.66
CA LEU A 348 -27.07 -14.87 2.02
C LEU A 348 -27.46 -15.43 0.64
N ALA A 349 -26.47 -15.78 -0.19
CA ALA A 349 -26.70 -16.36 -1.51
C ALA A 349 -27.53 -17.65 -1.43
N HIS A 350 -27.15 -18.56 -0.52
CA HIS A 350 -27.87 -19.81 -0.28
C HIS A 350 -29.33 -19.57 0.10
N SER A 351 -29.54 -18.67 1.08
CA SER A 351 -30.88 -18.34 1.56
C SER A 351 -31.76 -17.77 0.44
N LEU A 352 -31.20 -16.90 -0.40
CA LEU A 352 -31.91 -16.33 -1.57
C LEU A 352 -32.30 -17.42 -2.58
N LEU A 353 -31.42 -18.40 -2.84
CA LEU A 353 -31.72 -19.52 -3.73
C LEU A 353 -32.84 -20.43 -3.20
N ASN A 354 -32.98 -20.52 -1.89
CA ASN A 354 -34.07 -21.22 -1.21
C ASN A 354 -35.32 -20.35 -0.97
N GLY A 355 -35.38 -19.15 -1.55
CA GLY A 355 -36.54 -18.26 -1.46
C GLY A 355 -36.70 -17.55 -0.12
N ARG A 356 -35.63 -17.48 0.69
CA ARG A 356 -35.59 -16.79 1.99
C ARG A 356 -34.82 -15.47 1.89
N LEU A 357 -35.18 -14.52 2.76
CA LEU A 357 -34.44 -13.25 2.90
C LEU A 357 -33.65 -13.19 4.21
N ASP A 358 -34.07 -13.97 5.21
CA ASP A 358 -33.33 -14.30 6.41
C ASP A 358 -32.37 -15.47 6.17
N LEU A 359 -31.34 -15.55 7.01
CA LEU A 359 -30.40 -16.65 7.00
C LEU A 359 -31.05 -17.95 7.49
N GLU A 360 -30.61 -19.07 6.93
CA GLU A 360 -30.94 -20.42 7.41
C GLU A 360 -30.16 -20.77 8.68
N ALA A 361 -30.31 -19.93 9.70
CA ALA A 361 -29.71 -20.10 11.01
C ALA A 361 -30.74 -19.75 12.08
N ASP A 362 -30.98 -20.69 13.00
CA ASP A 362 -31.91 -20.50 14.10
C ASP A 362 -31.20 -19.76 15.24
N PRO A 363 -31.74 -18.62 15.72
CA PRO A 363 -31.16 -17.92 16.86
C PRO A 363 -31.25 -18.72 18.15
N PRO A 364 -30.25 -18.62 19.06
CA PRO A 364 -30.32 -19.27 20.37
C PRO A 364 -31.57 -18.89 21.15
N ALA A 365 -32.15 -19.84 21.89
CA ALA A 365 -33.37 -19.61 22.67
C ALA A 365 -33.15 -18.54 23.75
N GLU A 366 -31.95 -18.48 24.30
CA GLU A 366 -31.51 -17.48 25.27
C GLU A 366 -31.53 -16.08 24.66
N LEU A 367 -31.13 -15.94 23.38
CA LEU A 367 -31.13 -14.66 22.67
C LEU A 367 -32.56 -14.18 22.42
N LEU A 368 -33.47 -15.09 22.08
CA LEU A 368 -34.89 -14.80 21.91
C LEU A 368 -35.58 -14.41 23.22
N ALA A 369 -35.08 -14.92 24.35
CA ALA A 369 -35.61 -14.63 25.68
C ALA A 369 -35.12 -13.28 26.26
N LEU A 370 -34.06 -12.68 25.69
CA LEU A 370 -33.55 -11.39 26.14
C LEU A 370 -34.52 -10.25 25.79
N GLU A 371 -34.78 -9.38 26.77
CA GLU A 371 -35.56 -8.16 26.56
C GLU A 371 -34.83 -7.18 25.61
N ASN A 372 -33.52 -7.01 25.80
CA ASN A 372 -32.66 -6.27 24.88
C ASN A 372 -31.54 -7.18 24.35
N PRO A 373 -31.74 -7.86 23.20
CA PRO A 373 -30.73 -8.71 22.60
C PRO A 373 -29.55 -7.91 22.02
N TYR A 374 -29.65 -6.59 21.87
CA TYR A 374 -28.63 -5.74 21.27
C TYR A 374 -27.57 -5.26 22.28
N ASP A 375 -27.85 -5.31 23.58
CA ASP A 375 -26.88 -5.02 24.64
C ASP A 375 -25.86 -6.18 24.78
N ALA A 376 -24.58 -5.86 24.55
CA ALA A 376 -23.50 -6.83 24.68
C ALA A 376 -23.34 -7.35 26.12
N GLY A 377 -23.48 -6.48 27.13
CA GLY A 377 -23.36 -6.89 28.52
C GLY A 377 -24.49 -7.82 28.94
N ALA A 378 -25.71 -7.62 28.42
CA ALA A 378 -26.83 -8.52 28.67
C ALA A 378 -26.60 -9.91 28.05
N ARG A 379 -26.06 -9.96 26.83
CA ARG A 379 -25.68 -11.23 26.18
C ARG A 379 -24.57 -11.95 26.92
N ASP A 380 -23.54 -11.24 27.36
CA ASP A 380 -22.43 -11.80 28.13
C ASP A 380 -22.91 -12.35 29.48
N ALA A 381 -23.79 -11.61 30.18
CA ALA A 381 -24.39 -12.04 31.44
C ALA A 381 -25.28 -13.29 31.28
N ALA A 382 -25.97 -13.41 30.14
CA ALA A 382 -26.74 -14.59 29.77
C ALA A 382 -25.87 -15.73 29.19
N GLN A 383 -24.54 -15.55 29.12
CA GLN A 383 -23.57 -16.54 28.64
C GLN A 383 -23.86 -17.05 27.21
N ILE A 384 -24.39 -16.18 26.35
CA ILE A 384 -24.73 -16.53 24.98
C ILE A 384 -23.45 -16.50 24.12
N ASN A 385 -22.83 -17.66 23.97
CA ASN A 385 -21.56 -17.79 23.24
C ASN A 385 -21.73 -18.02 21.73
N ASP A 386 -22.89 -18.49 21.28
CA ASP A 386 -23.16 -18.87 19.89
C ASP A 386 -24.02 -17.82 19.17
N ILE A 387 -23.57 -16.57 19.17
CA ILE A 387 -24.22 -15.50 18.39
C ILE A 387 -23.56 -15.32 17.04
N HIS A 388 -24.38 -15.03 16.03
CA HIS A 388 -23.87 -14.52 14.76
C HIS A 388 -23.47 -13.05 14.91
N TRP A 389 -22.21 -12.83 15.30
CA TRP A 389 -21.60 -11.50 15.36
C TRP A 389 -21.70 -10.78 14.02
N ASP A 390 -21.97 -9.49 14.05
CA ASP A 390 -22.06 -8.60 12.88
C ASP A 390 -23.14 -9.02 11.87
N HIS A 391 -24.25 -9.54 12.41
CA HIS A 391 -25.49 -9.80 11.69
C HIS A 391 -26.64 -8.97 12.28
N ALA A 392 -27.61 -8.62 11.44
CA ALA A 392 -28.84 -8.02 11.92
C ALA A 392 -29.74 -9.09 12.54
N PHE A 393 -30.13 -8.89 13.79
CA PHE A 393 -31.12 -9.72 14.48
C PHE A 393 -32.45 -8.96 14.56
N TYR A 394 -33.46 -9.42 13.82
CA TYR A 394 -34.74 -8.73 13.72
C TYR A 394 -35.89 -9.74 13.70
N ASN A 395 -36.92 -9.51 14.52
CA ASN A 395 -38.09 -10.38 14.67
C ASN A 395 -37.74 -11.87 14.83
N GLY A 396 -36.72 -12.17 15.64
CA GLY A 396 -36.29 -13.54 15.93
C GLY A 396 -35.60 -14.26 14.77
N ARG A 397 -35.02 -13.52 13.81
CA ARG A 397 -34.29 -14.07 12.66
C ARG A 397 -32.98 -13.32 12.41
N TYR A 398 -32.03 -13.99 11.78
CA TYR A 398 -30.77 -13.39 11.35
C TYR A 398 -30.82 -12.90 9.90
N TYR A 399 -30.20 -11.76 9.65
CA TYR A 399 -30.07 -11.16 8.33
C TYR A 399 -28.65 -10.65 8.12
N VAL A 400 -28.19 -10.67 6.88
CA VAL A 400 -27.00 -9.91 6.47
C VAL A 400 -27.43 -8.46 6.25
N TYR A 401 -26.91 -7.54 7.07
CA TYR A 401 -27.20 -6.11 6.99
C TYR A 401 -26.32 -5.38 5.98
N PHE A 402 -25.22 -6.01 5.54
CA PHE A 402 -24.39 -5.49 4.46
C PHE A 402 -25.19 -5.37 3.16
N GLY A 403 -24.74 -4.45 2.29
CA GLY A 403 -25.36 -4.23 1.00
C GLY A 403 -25.46 -5.53 0.18
N ILE A 404 -26.60 -5.77 -0.46
CA ILE A 404 -26.87 -7.03 -1.19
C ILE A 404 -26.10 -7.15 -2.51
N VAL A 405 -25.63 -6.05 -3.10
CA VAL A 405 -25.10 -6.05 -4.48
C VAL A 405 -23.84 -6.93 -4.66
N PRO A 406 -22.85 -6.94 -3.76
CA PRO A 406 -21.73 -7.88 -3.86
C PRO A 406 -22.19 -9.33 -3.98
N CYS A 407 -23.16 -9.74 -3.15
CA CYS A 407 -23.77 -11.07 -3.19
C CYS A 407 -24.41 -11.38 -4.55
N LEU A 408 -25.18 -10.45 -5.11
CA LEU A 408 -25.84 -10.64 -6.41
C LEU A 408 -24.85 -10.72 -7.58
N LEU A 409 -23.72 -10.03 -7.47
CA LEU A 409 -22.71 -10.00 -8.54
C LEU A 409 -21.83 -11.24 -8.56
N PHE A 410 -21.53 -11.83 -7.39
CA PHE A 410 -20.53 -12.90 -7.29
C PHE A 410 -21.04 -14.15 -6.60
N GLN A 411 -21.54 -14.07 -5.37
CA GLN A 411 -21.86 -15.25 -4.57
C GLN A 411 -23.08 -16.01 -5.09
N LEU A 412 -24.19 -15.31 -5.34
CA LEU A 412 -25.43 -15.91 -5.86
C LEU A 412 -25.22 -16.59 -7.22
N PRO A 413 -24.64 -15.94 -8.25
CA PRO A 413 -24.42 -16.61 -9.52
C PRO A 413 -23.38 -17.74 -9.40
N PHE A 414 -22.38 -17.63 -8.53
CA PHE A 414 -21.41 -18.70 -8.31
C PHE A 414 -22.06 -19.96 -7.74
N GLU A 415 -22.84 -19.82 -6.67
CA GLU A 415 -23.54 -20.95 -6.06
C GLU A 415 -24.57 -21.54 -7.03
N ALA A 416 -25.36 -20.71 -7.71
CA ALA A 416 -26.36 -21.18 -8.66
C ALA A 416 -25.75 -21.99 -9.82
N LEU A 417 -24.52 -21.69 -10.23
CA LEU A 417 -23.83 -22.38 -11.32
C LEU A 417 -23.02 -23.60 -10.87
N THR A 418 -22.49 -23.58 -9.65
CA THR A 418 -21.52 -24.59 -9.18
C THR A 418 -22.08 -25.52 -8.11
N GLY A 419 -23.15 -25.12 -7.43
CA GLY A 419 -23.63 -25.75 -6.19
C GLY A 419 -22.73 -25.51 -4.98
N ILE A 420 -21.68 -24.68 -5.11
CA ILE A 420 -20.74 -24.38 -4.03
C ILE A 420 -21.14 -23.05 -3.39
N GLN A 421 -21.51 -23.09 -2.11
CA GLN A 421 -22.05 -21.94 -1.40
C GLN A 421 -21.04 -20.80 -1.16
N ASN A 422 -19.81 -21.14 -0.78
CA ASN A 422 -18.85 -20.14 -0.32
C ASN A 422 -17.84 -19.83 -1.43
N LEU A 423 -17.90 -18.61 -1.98
CA LEU A 423 -16.84 -18.04 -2.81
C LEU A 423 -15.99 -17.08 -1.98
N ALA A 424 -14.67 -17.31 -1.97
CA ALA A 424 -13.71 -16.42 -1.34
C ALA A 424 -13.85 -14.96 -1.84
N TYR A 425 -13.71 -14.00 -0.92
CA TYR A 425 -13.80 -12.58 -1.26
C TYR A 425 -12.59 -12.09 -2.06
N ALA A 426 -11.39 -12.64 -1.82
CA ALA A 426 -10.16 -12.20 -2.48
C ALA A 426 -10.26 -12.22 -4.03
N PRO A 427 -10.67 -13.33 -4.70
CA PRO A 427 -10.89 -13.34 -6.15
C PRO A 427 -11.91 -12.29 -6.64
N CYS A 428 -13.00 -12.09 -5.90
CA CYS A 428 -14.02 -11.09 -6.24
C CYS A 428 -13.44 -9.67 -6.17
N MET A 429 -12.66 -9.40 -5.12
CA MET A 429 -11.97 -8.12 -4.93
C MET A 429 -10.89 -7.87 -5.98
N VAL A 430 -10.20 -8.91 -6.49
CA VAL A 430 -9.29 -8.78 -7.63
C VAL A 430 -10.05 -8.26 -8.86
N VAL A 431 -11.19 -8.87 -9.21
CA VAL A 431 -12.02 -8.44 -10.34
C VAL A 431 -12.47 -6.98 -10.15
N LEU A 432 -12.99 -6.64 -8.97
CA LEU A 432 -13.43 -5.27 -8.65
C LEU A 432 -12.27 -4.27 -8.69
N GLY A 433 -11.09 -4.64 -8.18
CA GLY A 433 -9.90 -3.79 -8.21
C GLY A 433 -9.41 -3.53 -9.64
N LEU A 434 -9.46 -4.53 -10.52
CA LEU A 434 -9.12 -4.38 -11.93
C LEU A 434 -10.14 -3.50 -12.67
N LEU A 435 -11.43 -3.64 -12.36
CA LEU A 435 -12.49 -2.79 -12.89
C LEU A 435 -12.33 -1.33 -12.42
N LEU A 436 -12.05 -1.12 -11.14
CA LEU A 436 -11.74 0.20 -10.58
C LEU A 436 -10.52 0.82 -11.27
N LEU A 437 -9.44 0.06 -11.45
CA LEU A 437 -8.24 0.49 -12.14
C LEU A 437 -8.56 0.93 -13.58
N ALA A 438 -9.30 0.12 -14.34
CA ALA A 438 -9.74 0.45 -15.68
C ALA A 438 -10.62 1.72 -15.70
N ALA A 439 -11.53 1.84 -14.73
CA ALA A 439 -12.37 3.02 -14.57
C ALA A 439 -11.57 4.28 -14.25
N CYS A 440 -10.49 4.19 -13.44
CA CYS A 440 -9.59 5.32 -13.17
C CYS A 440 -8.91 5.84 -14.45
N PHE A 441 -8.38 4.94 -15.30
CA PHE A 441 -7.88 5.32 -16.64
C PHE A 441 -9.00 5.94 -17.47
N GLY A 442 -10.20 5.37 -17.42
CA GLY A 442 -11.37 5.83 -18.13
C GLY A 442 -11.82 7.25 -17.75
N VAL A 443 -12.03 7.52 -16.46
CA VAL A 443 -12.46 8.81 -15.90
C VAL A 443 -11.44 9.89 -16.23
N VAL A 444 -10.16 9.67 -15.90
CA VAL A 444 -9.09 10.65 -16.21
C VAL A 444 -8.97 10.86 -17.71
N GLY A 445 -9.08 9.80 -18.51
CA GLY A 445 -9.07 9.84 -19.97
C GLY A 445 -10.20 10.68 -20.55
N GLN A 446 -11.42 10.51 -20.07
CA GLN A 446 -12.57 11.31 -20.50
C GLN A 446 -12.44 12.77 -20.04
N ALA A 447 -11.95 13.02 -18.83
CA ALA A 447 -11.70 14.36 -18.34
C ALA A 447 -10.69 15.12 -19.21
N VAL A 448 -9.59 14.46 -19.61
CA VAL A 448 -8.59 15.01 -20.52
C VAL A 448 -9.19 15.27 -21.90
N ARG A 449 -9.92 14.31 -22.48
CA ARG A 449 -10.59 14.49 -23.79
C ARG A 449 -11.56 15.66 -23.79
N ARG A 450 -12.37 15.77 -22.73
CA ARG A 450 -13.49 16.71 -22.64
C ARG A 450 -13.04 18.13 -22.32
N TRP A 451 -12.14 18.28 -21.35
CA TRP A 451 -11.80 19.59 -20.81
C TRP A 451 -10.34 19.98 -21.07
N PHE A 452 -9.40 19.04 -21.03
CA PHE A 452 -7.98 19.34 -21.05
C PHE A 452 -7.24 18.68 -22.23
N PRO A 453 -7.59 18.94 -23.50
CA PRO A 453 -7.00 18.25 -24.64
C PRO A 453 -5.49 18.51 -24.83
N GLN A 454 -4.96 19.49 -24.11
CA GLN A 454 -3.55 19.89 -24.11
C GLN A 454 -2.72 19.19 -23.02
N THR A 455 -3.34 18.35 -22.17
CA THR A 455 -2.64 17.65 -21.09
C THR A 455 -1.48 16.81 -21.61
N SER A 456 -0.34 16.92 -20.93
CA SER A 456 0.87 16.16 -21.24
C SER A 456 0.72 14.68 -20.89
N ALA A 457 1.48 13.80 -21.55
CA ALA A 457 1.49 12.38 -21.23
C ALA A 457 1.92 12.11 -19.77
N ALA A 458 2.92 12.85 -19.27
CA ALA A 458 3.35 12.77 -17.87
C ALA A 458 2.21 13.12 -16.90
N ALA A 459 1.54 14.26 -17.10
CA ALA A 459 0.45 14.69 -16.23
C ALA A 459 -0.70 13.67 -16.22
N TYR A 460 -1.04 13.08 -17.37
CA TYR A 460 -2.06 12.02 -17.45
C TYR A 460 -1.65 10.77 -16.65
N LEU A 461 -0.44 10.25 -16.87
CA LEU A 461 0.05 9.04 -16.20
C LEU A 461 0.17 9.25 -14.68
N LEU A 462 0.69 10.40 -14.27
CA LEU A 462 0.78 10.77 -12.85
C LEU A 462 -0.59 10.93 -12.20
N ALA A 463 -1.58 11.49 -12.91
CA ALA A 463 -2.94 11.59 -12.40
C ALA A 463 -3.60 10.22 -12.21
N VAL A 464 -3.45 9.30 -13.17
CA VAL A 464 -3.96 7.92 -13.00
C VAL A 464 -3.27 7.22 -11.84
N ALA A 465 -1.93 7.30 -11.77
CA ALA A 465 -1.17 6.74 -10.67
C ALA A 465 -1.62 7.33 -9.31
N ALA A 466 -1.83 8.64 -9.24
CA ALA A 466 -2.32 9.30 -8.04
C ALA A 466 -3.73 8.86 -7.63
N VAL A 467 -4.67 8.71 -8.56
CA VAL A 467 -6.04 8.29 -8.26
C VAL A 467 -6.05 6.84 -7.73
N VAL A 468 -5.27 5.95 -8.34
CA VAL A 468 -5.21 4.54 -7.92
C VAL A 468 -4.45 4.38 -6.61
N LEU A 469 -3.20 4.86 -6.54
CA LEU A 469 -2.33 4.69 -5.37
C LEU A 469 -2.77 5.57 -4.21
N GLY A 470 -3.26 6.79 -4.48
CA GLY A 470 -3.73 7.70 -3.44
C GLY A 470 -5.03 7.22 -2.80
N SER A 471 -5.84 6.41 -3.49
CA SER A 471 -6.99 5.77 -2.89
C SER A 471 -6.57 4.74 -1.83
N GLN A 472 -7.54 4.17 -1.11
CA GLN A 472 -7.28 3.07 -0.17
C GLN A 472 -7.32 1.68 -0.82
N LEU A 473 -7.34 1.58 -2.16
CA LEU A 473 -7.50 0.31 -2.88
C LEU A 473 -6.61 -0.81 -2.32
N TYR A 474 -5.30 -0.60 -2.24
CA TYR A 474 -4.38 -1.66 -1.80
C TYR A 474 -4.48 -1.98 -0.31
N TYR A 475 -4.88 -1.01 0.51
CA TYR A 475 -5.17 -1.26 1.92
C TYR A 475 -6.40 -2.17 2.08
N LEU A 476 -7.47 -1.93 1.30
CA LEU A 476 -8.62 -2.83 1.32
C LEU A 476 -8.25 -4.23 0.81
N LEU A 477 -7.39 -4.32 -0.20
CA LEU A 477 -7.00 -5.61 -0.77
C LEU A 477 -6.22 -6.48 0.21
N VAL A 478 -5.41 -5.92 1.12
CA VAL A 478 -4.65 -6.72 2.09
C VAL A 478 -5.52 -7.31 3.21
N ARG A 479 -6.78 -6.87 3.31
CA ARG A 479 -7.78 -7.32 4.28
C ARG A 479 -9.08 -7.71 3.56
N PRO A 480 -9.14 -8.85 2.86
CA PRO A 480 -10.31 -9.21 2.07
C PRO A 480 -11.49 -9.71 2.93
N TYR A 481 -11.94 -8.90 3.91
CA TYR A 481 -13.14 -9.15 4.70
C TYR A 481 -14.39 -8.55 4.04
N ILE A 482 -15.56 -8.82 4.62
CA ILE A 482 -16.84 -8.35 4.10
C ILE A 482 -16.90 -6.81 3.99
N TYR A 483 -16.28 -6.08 4.92
CA TYR A 483 -16.31 -4.62 4.94
C TYR A 483 -15.59 -4.04 3.72
N GLU A 484 -14.33 -4.46 3.55
CA GLU A 484 -13.45 -4.05 2.45
C GLU A 484 -14.04 -4.48 1.10
N TYR A 485 -14.65 -5.66 1.05
CA TYR A 485 -15.33 -6.15 -0.14
C TYR A 485 -16.52 -5.27 -0.54
N ALA A 486 -17.40 -4.93 0.40
CA ALA A 486 -18.54 -4.04 0.15
C ALA A 486 -18.09 -2.62 -0.27
N ILE A 487 -17.09 -2.08 0.43
CA ILE A 487 -16.50 -0.76 0.12
C ILE A 487 -15.91 -0.75 -1.29
N LEU A 488 -15.08 -1.75 -1.63
CA LEU A 488 -14.43 -1.83 -2.93
C LEU A 488 -15.45 -2.03 -4.06
N CYS A 489 -16.50 -2.83 -3.82
CA CYS A 489 -17.58 -3.00 -4.79
C CYS A 489 -18.29 -1.68 -5.10
N GLY A 490 -18.68 -0.93 -4.05
CA GLY A 490 -19.27 0.40 -4.21
C GLY A 490 -18.35 1.37 -4.95
N ALA A 491 -17.07 1.44 -4.58
CA ALA A 491 -16.11 2.34 -5.22
C ALA A 491 -15.85 1.99 -6.70
N ALA A 492 -15.77 0.70 -7.04
CA ALA A 492 -15.59 0.23 -8.41
C ALA A 492 -16.80 0.59 -9.28
N LEU A 493 -18.02 0.32 -8.81
CA LEU A 493 -19.26 0.65 -9.50
C LEU A 493 -19.42 2.16 -9.66
N LEU A 494 -19.13 2.95 -8.63
CA LEU A 494 -19.16 4.40 -8.69
C LEU A 494 -18.22 4.94 -9.79
N MET A 495 -16.97 4.48 -9.81
CA MET A 495 -15.99 4.93 -10.80
C MET A 495 -16.33 4.48 -12.22
N LEU A 496 -16.90 3.28 -12.39
CA LEU A 496 -17.46 2.82 -13.67
C LEU A 496 -18.63 3.72 -14.12
N GLY A 497 -19.54 4.04 -13.21
CA GLY A 497 -20.66 4.95 -13.45
C GLY A 497 -20.20 6.33 -13.91
N LEU A 498 -19.24 6.93 -13.19
CA LEU A 498 -18.63 8.21 -13.55
C LEU A 498 -17.91 8.14 -14.89
N TRP A 499 -17.18 7.05 -15.19
CA TRP A 499 -16.52 6.88 -16.48
C TRP A 499 -17.55 6.87 -17.63
N LEU A 500 -18.63 6.11 -17.48
CA LEU A 500 -19.68 6.00 -18.48
C LEU A 500 -20.45 7.31 -18.64
N TRP A 501 -20.76 8.02 -17.56
CA TRP A 501 -21.40 9.34 -17.63
C TRP A 501 -20.52 10.38 -18.34
N LEU A 502 -19.23 10.45 -18.02
CA LEU A 502 -18.30 11.34 -18.72
C LEU A 502 -18.14 10.95 -20.21
N SER A 503 -18.14 9.65 -20.49
CA SER A 503 -18.11 9.11 -21.86
C SER A 503 -19.38 9.47 -22.62
N ALA A 504 -20.56 9.38 -22.01
CA ALA A 504 -21.84 9.79 -22.58
C ALA A 504 -21.86 11.30 -22.88
N ALA A 505 -21.43 12.10 -21.90
CA ALA A 505 -21.35 13.55 -22.03
C ALA A 505 -20.42 13.99 -23.18
N SER A 506 -19.38 13.19 -23.47
CA SER A 506 -18.39 13.45 -24.53
C SER A 506 -18.72 12.79 -25.88
N THR A 507 -19.80 12.01 -25.96
CA THR A 507 -20.20 11.33 -27.19
C THR A 507 -20.94 12.29 -28.13
N PRO A 508 -20.61 12.34 -29.43
CA PRO A 508 -21.32 13.15 -30.41
C PRO A 508 -22.82 12.85 -30.45
N VAL A 509 -23.61 13.87 -30.72
CA VAL A 509 -25.07 13.88 -30.55
C VAL A 509 -25.77 12.92 -31.53
N GLU A 510 -25.13 12.67 -32.67
CA GLU A 510 -25.57 11.80 -33.75
C GLU A 510 -25.54 10.32 -33.32
N LYS A 511 -24.70 9.97 -32.32
CA LYS A 511 -24.56 8.61 -31.82
C LYS A 511 -25.53 8.32 -30.66
N HIS A 512 -26.82 8.57 -30.91
CA HIS A 512 -27.87 8.52 -29.88
C HIS A 512 -27.91 7.17 -29.14
N GLY A 513 -27.87 6.03 -29.86
CA GLY A 513 -27.86 4.71 -29.22
C GLY A 513 -26.67 4.49 -28.27
N ALA A 514 -25.49 4.99 -28.64
CA ALA A 514 -24.30 4.90 -27.78
C ALA A 514 -24.42 5.80 -26.54
N ILE A 515 -25.08 6.96 -26.65
CA ILE A 515 -25.35 7.85 -25.50
C ILE A 515 -26.33 7.17 -24.55
N ALA A 516 -27.47 6.68 -25.07
CA ALA A 516 -28.49 6.02 -24.28
C ALA A 516 -27.92 4.79 -23.53
N THR A 517 -27.12 3.97 -24.22
CA THR A 517 -26.44 2.80 -23.61
C THR A 517 -25.52 3.22 -22.47
N LYS A 518 -24.68 4.24 -22.67
CA LYS A 518 -23.76 4.72 -21.63
C LYS A 518 -24.49 5.38 -20.46
N LEU A 519 -25.59 6.08 -20.71
CA LEU A 519 -26.44 6.65 -19.66
C LEU A 519 -27.11 5.54 -18.86
N ALA A 520 -27.66 4.52 -19.53
CA ALA A 520 -28.31 3.40 -18.86
C ALA A 520 -27.34 2.63 -17.96
N PHE A 521 -26.21 2.16 -18.51
CA PHE A 521 -25.22 1.45 -17.70
C PHE A 521 -24.53 2.34 -16.68
N GLY A 522 -24.25 3.61 -17.00
CA GLY A 522 -23.65 4.54 -16.05
C GLY A 522 -24.55 4.79 -14.84
N SER A 523 -25.86 4.91 -15.08
CA SER A 523 -26.85 5.13 -14.01
C SER A 523 -27.21 3.86 -13.27
N LEU A 524 -27.18 2.70 -13.95
CA LEU A 524 -27.27 1.40 -13.30
C LEU A 524 -26.12 1.21 -12.31
N PHE A 525 -24.87 1.42 -12.74
CA PHE A 525 -23.72 1.28 -11.84
C PHE A 525 -23.74 2.29 -10.71
N ALA A 526 -24.11 3.55 -11.00
CA ALA A 526 -24.29 4.55 -9.95
C ALA A 526 -25.34 4.10 -8.93
N ALA A 527 -26.54 3.67 -9.35
CA ALA A 527 -27.61 3.27 -8.45
C ALA A 527 -27.32 1.97 -7.67
N LEU A 528 -26.53 1.05 -8.22
CA LEU A 528 -26.09 -0.15 -7.51
C LEU A 528 -25.16 0.17 -6.33
N VAL A 529 -24.56 1.37 -6.28
CA VAL A 529 -23.74 1.79 -5.14
C VAL A 529 -24.56 1.83 -3.86
N ALA A 530 -25.85 2.21 -3.90
CA ALA A 530 -26.76 2.16 -2.77
C ALA A 530 -26.87 0.76 -2.15
N GLY A 531 -26.78 -0.28 -2.98
CA GLY A 531 -26.79 -1.67 -2.55
C GLY A 531 -25.42 -2.20 -2.12
N CYS A 532 -24.38 -1.36 -2.06
CA CYS A 532 -23.05 -1.67 -1.51
C CYS A 532 -22.75 -0.79 -0.28
N ARG A 533 -22.81 0.54 -0.47
CA ARG A 533 -22.42 1.62 0.46
C ARG A 533 -23.30 2.85 0.19
N PRO A 534 -24.49 2.98 0.82
CA PRO A 534 -25.45 4.05 0.55
C PRO A 534 -24.89 5.48 0.61
N GLN A 535 -23.96 5.76 1.53
CA GLN A 535 -23.37 7.08 1.68
C GLN A 535 -22.61 7.53 0.42
N MET A 536 -22.03 6.62 -0.36
CA MET A 536 -21.32 6.95 -1.61
C MET A 536 -22.27 7.54 -2.69
N GLU A 537 -23.59 7.37 -2.56
CA GLU A 537 -24.59 7.95 -3.46
C GLU A 537 -24.60 9.48 -3.47
N LEU A 538 -23.98 10.13 -2.49
CA LEU A 538 -23.74 11.58 -2.56
C LEU A 538 -22.96 11.98 -3.82
N PHE A 539 -22.17 11.07 -4.41
CA PHE A 539 -21.49 11.32 -5.68
C PHE A 539 -22.40 11.22 -6.91
N ALA A 540 -23.62 10.65 -6.81
CA ALA A 540 -24.59 10.67 -7.90
C ALA A 540 -24.96 12.13 -8.30
N PHE A 541 -24.90 13.07 -7.36
CA PHE A 541 -25.09 14.50 -7.63
C PHE A 541 -24.05 15.09 -8.60
N LEU A 542 -22.91 14.42 -8.82
CA LEU A 542 -21.95 14.81 -9.85
C LEU A 542 -22.50 14.68 -11.28
N ALA A 543 -23.59 13.94 -11.48
CA ALA A 543 -24.33 13.94 -12.74
C ALA A 543 -24.73 15.37 -13.15
N VAL A 544 -25.10 16.23 -12.19
CA VAL A 544 -25.52 17.62 -12.44
C VAL A 544 -24.42 18.41 -13.16
N PRO A 545 -23.22 18.62 -12.60
CA PRO A 545 -22.16 19.35 -13.32
C PRO A 545 -21.68 18.66 -14.60
N ILE A 546 -21.70 17.32 -14.67
CA ILE A 546 -21.30 16.57 -15.87
C ILE A 546 -22.23 16.87 -17.05
N PHE A 547 -23.54 16.85 -16.80
CA PHE A 547 -24.59 16.93 -17.82
C PHE A 547 -25.20 18.31 -18.01
N TRP A 548 -24.94 19.26 -17.10
CA TRP A 548 -25.52 20.60 -17.09
C TRP A 548 -25.55 21.27 -18.46
N GLN A 549 -24.39 21.40 -19.10
CA GLN A 549 -24.27 22.13 -20.37
C GLN A 549 -25.11 21.47 -21.48
N ARG A 550 -25.13 20.14 -21.53
CA ARG A 550 -25.78 19.38 -22.60
C ARG A 550 -27.30 19.32 -22.44
N TYR A 551 -27.79 19.08 -21.23
CA TYR A 551 -29.21 18.81 -20.99
C TYR A 551 -29.98 20.04 -20.54
N ILE A 552 -29.40 20.84 -19.66
CA ILE A 552 -30.02 22.04 -19.09
C ILE A 552 -29.67 23.26 -19.94
N GLY A 553 -28.38 23.56 -20.11
CA GLY A 553 -27.91 24.75 -20.83
C GLY A 553 -28.34 24.79 -22.30
N GLN A 554 -28.29 23.66 -22.99
CA GLN A 554 -28.74 23.52 -24.39
C GLN A 554 -30.22 23.12 -24.51
N LYS A 555 -30.98 23.06 -23.41
CA LYS A 555 -32.40 22.66 -23.37
C LYS A 555 -32.71 21.33 -24.08
N ARG A 556 -31.76 20.40 -24.11
CA ARG A 556 -31.93 19.11 -24.81
C ARG A 556 -33.05 18.27 -24.22
N LEU A 557 -33.33 18.41 -22.92
CA LEU A 557 -34.45 17.72 -22.26
C LEU A 557 -35.81 18.02 -22.91
N CYS A 558 -35.97 19.18 -23.57
CA CYS A 558 -37.19 19.54 -24.27
C CYS A 558 -37.34 18.87 -25.65
N SER A 559 -36.33 18.14 -26.11
CA SER A 559 -36.37 17.40 -27.38
C SER A 559 -36.79 15.95 -27.16
N ARG A 560 -37.42 15.32 -28.17
CA ARG A 560 -37.77 13.89 -28.11
C ARG A 560 -36.56 12.98 -27.83
N ALA A 561 -35.43 13.27 -28.48
CA ALA A 561 -34.19 12.54 -28.26
C ALA A 561 -33.64 12.74 -26.83
N GLY A 562 -33.74 13.95 -26.30
CA GLY A 562 -33.34 14.22 -24.91
C GLY A 562 -34.26 13.60 -23.88
N ALA A 563 -35.56 13.49 -24.14
CA ALA A 563 -36.49 12.76 -23.29
C ALA A 563 -36.17 11.25 -23.27
N GLY A 564 -35.85 10.66 -24.41
CA GLY A 564 -35.38 9.27 -24.48
C GLY A 564 -34.06 9.05 -23.73
N GLU A 565 -33.11 9.98 -23.84
CA GLU A 565 -31.86 9.95 -23.07
C GLU A 565 -32.10 10.12 -21.56
N ALA A 566 -33.05 10.97 -21.14
CA ALA A 566 -33.45 11.12 -19.75
C ALA A 566 -34.12 9.85 -19.21
N ALA A 567 -34.97 9.20 -20.00
CA ALA A 567 -35.55 7.91 -19.63
C ALA A 567 -34.46 6.84 -19.46
N ALA A 568 -33.47 6.79 -20.38
CA ALA A 568 -32.33 5.89 -20.26
C ALA A 568 -31.47 6.15 -18.99
N PHE A 569 -31.41 7.39 -18.52
CA PHE A 569 -30.75 7.75 -17.26
C PHE A 569 -31.57 7.36 -16.03
N ILE A 570 -32.88 7.68 -16.00
CA ILE A 570 -33.74 7.54 -14.82
C ILE A 570 -34.19 6.09 -14.61
N LEU A 571 -34.52 5.36 -15.67
CA LEU A 571 -35.13 4.03 -15.57
C LEU A 571 -34.28 3.05 -14.73
N PRO A 572 -32.96 2.90 -14.94
CA PRO A 572 -32.15 2.01 -14.10
C PRO A 572 -32.13 2.43 -12.64
N VAL A 573 -32.09 3.74 -12.36
CA VAL A 573 -32.11 4.27 -10.98
C VAL A 573 -33.40 3.90 -10.27
N VAL A 574 -34.55 4.09 -10.94
CA VAL A 574 -35.87 3.75 -10.38
C VAL A 574 -35.99 2.25 -10.15
N VAL A 575 -35.55 1.41 -11.09
CA VAL A 575 -35.62 -0.06 -10.97
C VAL A 575 -34.77 -0.55 -9.79
N VAL A 576 -33.53 -0.08 -9.67
CA VAL A 576 -32.63 -0.47 -8.57
C VAL A 576 -33.17 0.06 -7.24
N ALA A 577 -33.57 1.33 -7.17
CA ALA A 577 -34.11 1.91 -5.95
C ALA A 577 -35.39 1.18 -5.48
N ALA A 578 -36.31 0.88 -6.40
CA ALA A 578 -37.53 0.13 -6.08
C ALA A 578 -37.20 -1.29 -5.58
N GLY A 579 -36.24 -1.98 -6.21
CA GLY A 579 -35.79 -3.30 -5.78
C GLY A 579 -35.16 -3.29 -4.38
N LEU A 580 -34.27 -2.33 -4.10
CA LEU A 580 -33.66 -2.18 -2.78
C LEU A 580 -34.67 -1.78 -1.70
N MET A 581 -35.59 -0.86 -2.01
CA MET A 581 -36.67 -0.46 -1.11
C MET A 581 -37.60 -1.62 -0.79
N TRP A 582 -37.97 -2.42 -1.80
CA TRP A 582 -38.75 -3.65 -1.59
C TRP A 582 -37.99 -4.64 -0.71
N TYR A 583 -36.70 -4.88 -1.00
CA TYR A 583 -35.86 -5.81 -0.24
C TYR A 583 -35.71 -5.39 1.23
N ASN A 584 -35.60 -4.09 1.49
CA ASN A 584 -35.57 -3.51 2.84
C ASN A 584 -36.92 -3.65 3.55
N ALA A 585 -38.02 -3.30 2.87
CA ALA A 585 -39.36 -3.42 3.42
C ALA A 585 -39.73 -4.87 3.77
N ALA A 586 -39.29 -5.83 2.95
CA ALA A 586 -39.54 -7.25 3.18
C ALA A 586 -38.75 -7.82 4.38
N ARG A 587 -37.57 -7.27 4.69
CA ARG A 587 -36.74 -7.73 5.82
C ARG A 587 -37.05 -7.01 7.13
N PHE A 588 -37.23 -5.70 7.07
CA PHE A 588 -37.25 -4.82 8.23
C PHE A 588 -38.55 -4.00 8.36
N GLY A 589 -39.54 -4.26 7.50
CA GLY A 589 -40.85 -3.60 7.55
C GLY A 589 -40.89 -2.18 6.99
N SER A 590 -39.75 -1.60 6.59
CA SER A 590 -39.66 -0.24 6.03
C SER A 590 -38.75 -0.17 4.80
N PRO A 591 -39.12 0.56 3.74
CA PRO A 591 -38.29 0.70 2.54
C PRO A 591 -36.99 1.48 2.76
N LEU A 592 -36.91 2.25 3.85
CA LEU A 592 -35.74 3.07 4.20
C LEU A 592 -34.91 2.47 5.33
N ASP A 593 -35.28 1.30 5.83
CA ASP A 593 -34.54 0.61 6.89
C ASP A 593 -33.56 -0.40 6.28
N PHE A 594 -32.26 -0.16 6.46
CA PHE A 594 -31.19 -1.01 5.94
C PHE A 594 -30.76 -2.09 6.95
N GLY A 595 -31.33 -2.10 8.16
CA GLY A 595 -31.07 -3.09 9.20
C GLY A 595 -29.82 -2.84 10.05
N ALA A 596 -29.09 -1.76 9.81
CA ALA A 596 -27.85 -1.43 10.54
C ALA A 596 -28.07 -1.23 12.06
N ASN A 597 -29.26 -0.78 12.46
CA ASN A 597 -29.62 -0.61 13.87
C ASN A 597 -29.77 -1.93 14.62
N TYR A 598 -30.05 -3.03 13.92
CA TYR A 598 -30.28 -4.35 14.50
C TYR A 598 -29.01 -5.20 14.60
N ASN A 599 -27.84 -4.59 14.34
CA ASN A 599 -26.59 -5.31 14.25
C ASN A 599 -26.11 -5.79 15.63
N LEU A 600 -25.85 -7.09 15.77
CA LEU A 600 -25.29 -7.69 16.98
C LEU A 600 -23.78 -7.43 17.04
N THR A 601 -23.41 -6.39 17.78
CA THR A 601 -22.01 -5.97 17.98
C THR A 601 -21.73 -5.60 19.43
N GLY A 602 -20.52 -5.14 19.72
CA GLY A 602 -20.11 -4.70 21.06
C GLY A 602 -20.74 -3.37 21.51
N ASN A 603 -21.62 -2.77 20.70
CA ASN A 603 -22.37 -1.57 21.05
C ASN A 603 -23.82 -1.73 20.61
N ASP A 604 -24.77 -1.35 21.46
CA ASP A 604 -26.19 -1.34 21.11
C ASP A 604 -26.45 -0.25 20.06
N MET A 605 -26.65 -0.68 18.82
CA MET A 605 -26.84 0.23 17.68
C MET A 605 -28.23 0.87 17.67
N THR A 606 -29.21 0.29 18.37
CA THR A 606 -30.56 0.88 18.50
C THR A 606 -30.54 2.17 19.32
N GLN A 607 -29.57 2.30 20.24
CA GLN A 607 -29.43 3.44 21.14
C GLN A 607 -28.27 4.39 20.77
N ARG A 608 -27.53 4.12 19.69
CA ARG A 608 -26.29 4.85 19.36
C ARG A 608 -26.50 6.36 19.15
N GLY A 609 -27.58 6.71 18.46
CA GLY A 609 -28.01 8.09 18.19
C GLY A 609 -26.97 8.99 17.51
N PHE A 610 -27.35 10.26 17.32
CA PHE A 610 -26.46 11.33 16.88
C PHE A 610 -25.73 11.97 18.07
N ASN A 611 -24.43 12.20 17.94
CA ASN A 611 -23.63 12.89 18.96
C ASN A 611 -22.52 13.75 18.33
N ALA A 612 -22.77 15.07 18.27
CA ALA A 612 -21.85 16.05 17.70
C ALA A 612 -20.41 16.04 18.26
N VAL A 613 -20.20 15.51 19.47
CA VAL A 613 -18.85 15.39 20.06
C VAL A 613 -17.97 14.41 19.26
N ARG A 614 -18.56 13.48 18.51
CA ARG A 614 -17.83 12.54 17.61
C ARG A 614 -17.20 13.26 16.41
N ILE A 615 -17.82 14.34 15.94
CA ILE A 615 -17.48 15.00 14.67
C ILE A 615 -16.06 15.58 14.68
N GLY A 616 -15.69 16.29 15.75
CA GLY A 616 -14.38 16.97 15.84
C GLY A 616 -13.20 15.99 15.69
N PRO A 617 -13.10 14.96 16.55
CA PRO A 617 -12.09 13.91 16.43
C PRO A 617 -12.14 13.19 15.07
N ALA A 618 -13.33 12.84 14.59
CA ALA A 618 -13.49 12.14 13.31
C ALA A 618 -12.95 12.95 12.13
N VAL A 619 -13.31 14.22 12.03
CA VAL A 619 -12.85 15.12 10.96
C VAL A 619 -11.34 15.35 11.06
N PHE A 620 -10.82 15.55 12.27
CA PHE A 620 -9.38 15.75 12.47
C PHE A 620 -8.57 14.51 12.07
N THR A 621 -8.88 13.35 12.65
CA THR A 621 -8.15 12.10 12.36
C THR A 621 -8.31 11.66 10.91
N SER A 622 -9.53 11.72 10.35
CA SER A 622 -9.77 11.25 8.98
C SER A 622 -9.16 12.14 7.90
N LEU A 623 -8.98 13.44 8.16
CA LEU A 623 -8.55 14.40 7.13
C LEU A 623 -7.18 15.02 7.39
N PHE A 624 -6.86 15.38 8.63
CA PHE A 624 -5.75 16.31 8.94
C PHE A 624 -4.62 15.71 9.79
N GLU A 625 -4.81 14.53 10.39
CA GLU A 625 -3.77 13.90 11.20
C GLU A 625 -2.51 13.59 10.38
N LEU A 626 -1.35 13.97 10.89
CA LEU A 626 -0.07 13.80 10.20
C LEU A 626 0.42 12.34 10.30
N PRO A 627 1.02 11.78 9.23
CA PRO A 627 1.67 10.48 9.31
C PRO A 627 2.80 10.44 10.35
N SER A 628 2.80 9.42 11.21
CA SER A 628 3.85 9.19 12.21
C SER A 628 4.97 8.31 11.65
N TRP A 629 6.07 8.91 11.22
CA TRP A 629 7.24 8.20 10.68
C TRP A 629 8.18 7.69 11.78
N GLN A 630 8.83 6.55 11.54
CA GLN A 630 9.84 5.96 12.44
C GLN A 630 11.06 5.44 11.68
N GLY A 631 12.19 5.25 12.38
CA GLY A 631 13.48 4.84 11.79
C GLY A 631 13.61 3.35 11.48
N VAL A 632 12.60 2.54 11.79
CA VAL A 632 12.60 1.08 11.61
C VAL A 632 11.45 0.67 10.69
N PHE A 633 11.67 -0.30 9.80
CA PHE A 633 10.62 -0.85 8.94
C PHE A 633 9.40 -1.26 9.79
N PRO A 634 8.16 -0.91 9.36
CA PRO A 634 7.76 -0.42 8.04
C PRO A 634 7.83 1.11 7.87
N PHE A 635 8.63 1.80 8.69
CA PHE A 635 8.88 3.25 8.69
C PHE A 635 7.67 4.13 9.02
N LEU A 636 6.52 3.52 9.27
CA LEU A 636 5.27 4.17 9.61
C LEU A 636 4.69 3.51 10.86
N ARG A 637 4.12 4.32 11.75
CA ARG A 637 3.49 3.89 12.99
C ARG A 637 2.00 4.17 12.93
N GLU A 638 1.22 3.20 13.40
CA GLU A 638 -0.22 3.36 13.62
C GLU A 638 -0.52 4.20 14.88
N THR A 639 -1.57 5.02 14.81
CA THR A 639 -2.04 5.89 15.88
C THR A 639 -3.51 5.63 16.16
N ASP A 640 -3.87 5.56 17.45
CA ASP A 640 -5.27 5.52 17.86
C ASP A 640 -5.91 6.91 17.69
N VAL A 641 -7.22 6.96 17.47
CA VAL A 641 -7.99 8.21 17.44
C VAL A 641 -7.86 8.91 18.80
N GLN A 642 -7.09 9.99 18.84
CA GLN A 642 -6.85 10.74 20.08
C GLN A 642 -7.99 11.73 20.35
N THR A 643 -8.63 11.64 21.52
CA THR A 643 -9.64 12.61 21.95
C THR A 643 -9.74 12.66 23.47
N ASN A 644 -9.96 13.87 24.01
CA ASN A 644 -10.30 14.06 25.42
C ASN A 644 -11.80 13.88 25.70
N ALA A 645 -12.61 13.71 24.65
CA ALA A 645 -14.02 13.42 24.81
C ALA A 645 -14.20 12.00 25.33
N VAL A 646 -14.79 11.86 26.51
CA VAL A 646 -15.14 10.56 27.10
C VAL A 646 -16.44 10.06 26.46
N ILE A 647 -16.34 9.58 25.23
CA ILE A 647 -17.44 9.04 24.45
C ILE A 647 -17.07 7.68 23.88
N ARG A 648 -18.04 6.77 23.79
CA ARG A 648 -17.86 5.49 23.07
C ARG A 648 -17.86 5.79 21.57
N THR A 649 -16.68 5.66 20.95
CA THR A 649 -16.51 5.77 19.50
C THR A 649 -15.87 4.48 19.00
N ILE A 650 -16.49 3.84 18.00
CA ILE A 650 -15.88 2.71 17.30
C ILE A 650 -14.80 3.31 16.39
N SER A 651 -13.56 2.87 16.54
CA SER A 651 -12.43 3.39 15.77
C SER A 651 -11.47 2.29 15.33
N GLU A 652 -10.89 2.44 14.15
CA GLU A 652 -9.66 1.75 13.76
C GLU A 652 -8.45 2.64 14.04
N LYS A 653 -7.27 2.04 14.01
CA LYS A 653 -6.02 2.79 14.00
C LYS A 653 -5.77 3.43 12.63
N PHE A 654 -5.13 4.59 12.65
CA PHE A 654 -4.79 5.39 11.47
C PHE A 654 -3.29 5.45 11.27
N THR A 655 -2.87 5.81 10.07
CA THR A 655 -1.47 6.17 9.77
C THR A 655 -1.36 7.59 9.20
N GLY A 656 -2.38 8.42 9.44
CA GLY A 656 -2.55 9.77 8.92
C GLY A 656 -3.88 9.96 8.18
N GLY A 657 -4.38 11.20 8.23
CA GLY A 657 -5.62 11.61 7.57
C GLY A 657 -5.45 11.85 6.08
N MET A 658 -6.53 11.75 5.31
CA MET A 658 -6.51 11.74 3.84
C MET A 658 -5.81 12.97 3.23
N LEU A 659 -6.10 14.19 3.71
CA LEU A 659 -5.50 15.41 3.16
C LEU A 659 -4.04 15.56 3.61
N ALA A 660 -3.74 15.28 4.88
CA ALA A 660 -2.39 15.39 5.43
C ALA A 660 -1.42 14.36 4.83
N ALA A 661 -1.88 13.12 4.70
CA ALA A 661 -1.07 11.99 4.24
C ALA A 661 -0.98 11.85 2.71
N THR A 662 -1.77 12.63 1.94
CA THR A 662 -1.78 12.56 0.48
C THR A 662 -1.46 13.92 -0.16
N PRO A 663 -0.18 14.32 -0.27
CA PRO A 663 0.22 15.64 -0.80
C PRO A 663 -0.32 15.96 -2.20
N TYR A 664 -0.68 14.95 -2.99
CA TYR A 664 -1.32 15.15 -4.29
C TYR A 664 -2.65 15.91 -4.18
N LEU A 665 -3.36 15.78 -3.06
CA LEU A 665 -4.60 16.47 -2.75
C LEU A 665 -4.41 17.94 -2.34
N TRP A 666 -3.20 18.37 -1.97
CA TRP A 666 -2.96 19.76 -1.52
C TRP A 666 -3.25 20.80 -2.61
N VAL A 667 -3.26 20.37 -3.88
CA VAL A 667 -3.72 21.19 -5.00
C VAL A 667 -5.18 21.66 -4.85
N LEU A 668 -5.99 20.98 -4.04
CA LEU A 668 -7.37 21.37 -3.73
C LEU A 668 -7.45 22.64 -2.87
N ALA A 669 -6.33 23.12 -2.33
CA ALA A 669 -6.23 24.44 -1.71
C ALA A 669 -6.06 25.57 -2.73
N LEU A 670 -5.66 25.29 -3.99
CA LEU A 670 -5.49 26.34 -5.01
C LEU A 670 -6.74 27.19 -5.31
N PRO A 671 -7.99 26.67 -5.26
CA PRO A 671 -9.20 27.49 -5.34
C PRO A 671 -9.31 28.59 -4.28
N LEU A 672 -8.53 28.55 -3.20
CA LEU A 672 -8.43 29.67 -2.24
C LEU A 672 -7.79 30.91 -2.89
N LEU A 673 -6.92 30.72 -3.90
CA LEU A 673 -6.28 31.81 -4.64
C LEU A 673 -7.24 32.39 -5.70
N PRO A 674 -7.53 33.71 -5.69
CA PRO A 674 -8.51 34.33 -6.61
C PRO A 674 -8.19 34.14 -8.10
N ALA A 675 -6.91 34.10 -8.47
CA ALA A 675 -6.49 33.87 -9.86
C ALA A 675 -6.82 32.44 -10.34
N PHE A 676 -6.55 31.43 -9.50
CA PHE A 676 -6.85 30.04 -9.82
C PHE A 676 -8.36 29.78 -9.77
N ARG A 677 -9.05 30.33 -8.77
CA ARG A 677 -10.52 30.28 -8.66
C ARG A 677 -11.19 30.75 -9.94
N ARG A 678 -10.78 31.90 -10.49
CA ARG A 678 -11.28 32.40 -11.78
C ARG A 678 -10.99 31.43 -12.93
N CYS A 679 -9.81 30.83 -12.97
CA CYS A 679 -9.45 29.82 -13.99
C CYS A 679 -10.37 28.59 -13.91
N LEU A 680 -10.64 28.09 -12.69
CA LEU A 680 -11.49 26.94 -12.45
C LEU A 680 -12.96 27.25 -12.80
N HIS A 681 -13.50 28.40 -12.40
CA HIS A 681 -14.90 28.77 -12.70
C HIS A 681 -15.18 29.06 -14.17
N ARG A 682 -14.16 29.37 -14.99
CA ARG A 682 -14.32 29.37 -16.46
C ARG A 682 -14.78 28.00 -16.99
N ARG A 683 -14.57 26.93 -16.21
CA ARG A 683 -14.98 25.55 -16.48
C ARG A 683 -15.97 25.10 -15.40
N ARG A 684 -17.18 25.64 -15.44
CA ARG A 684 -18.22 25.42 -14.41
C ARG A 684 -18.45 23.95 -14.05
N ALA A 685 -18.48 23.06 -15.05
CA ALA A 685 -18.59 21.61 -14.82
C ALA A 685 -17.43 21.06 -13.97
N VAL A 686 -16.20 21.44 -14.30
CA VAL A 686 -15.00 21.05 -13.55
C VAL A 686 -15.04 21.60 -12.13
N ALA A 687 -15.42 22.86 -11.97
CA ALA A 687 -15.59 23.48 -10.65
C ALA A 687 -16.64 22.74 -9.80
N GLY A 688 -17.78 22.36 -10.40
CA GLY A 688 -18.82 21.59 -9.73
C GLY A 688 -18.36 20.21 -9.27
N ILE A 689 -17.53 19.52 -10.07
CA ILE A 689 -16.94 18.23 -9.67
C ILE A 689 -15.95 18.40 -8.51
N VAL A 690 -15.09 19.42 -8.57
CA VAL A 690 -14.11 19.70 -7.51
C VAL A 690 -14.79 20.05 -6.19
N TYR A 691 -15.71 21.01 -6.20
CA TYR A 691 -16.40 21.43 -4.98
C TYR A 691 -17.39 20.37 -4.48
N GLY A 692 -18.08 19.68 -5.40
CA GLY A 692 -18.95 18.55 -5.05
C GLY A 692 -18.17 17.41 -4.39
N GLY A 693 -16.96 17.11 -4.90
CA GLY A 693 -16.06 16.12 -4.31
C GLY A 693 -15.64 16.48 -2.89
N ILE A 694 -15.25 17.73 -2.65
CA ILE A 694 -14.86 18.23 -1.31
C ILE A 694 -16.05 18.22 -0.36
N ALA A 695 -17.22 18.69 -0.80
CA ALA A 695 -18.43 18.72 0.02
C ALA A 695 -18.87 17.30 0.41
N ALA A 696 -18.89 16.38 -0.55
CA ALA A 696 -19.23 14.98 -0.31
C ALA A 696 -18.25 14.31 0.67
N MET A 697 -16.94 14.57 0.55
CA MET A 697 -15.96 14.10 1.53
C MET A 697 -16.31 14.54 2.95
N VAL A 698 -16.53 15.84 3.18
CA VAL A 698 -16.85 16.36 4.53
C VAL A 698 -18.13 15.74 5.06
N VAL A 699 -19.19 15.66 4.24
CA VAL A 699 -20.47 15.07 4.64
C VAL A 699 -20.31 13.59 4.97
N MET A 700 -19.60 12.81 4.15
CA MET A 700 -19.35 11.38 4.42
C MET A 700 -18.57 11.18 5.70
N THR A 701 -17.51 11.95 5.96
CA THR A 701 -16.75 11.84 7.21
C THR A 701 -17.64 12.05 8.44
N VAL A 702 -18.61 12.98 8.37
CA VAL A 702 -19.59 13.20 9.44
C VAL A 702 -20.57 12.03 9.53
N VAL A 703 -21.15 11.61 8.41
CA VAL A 703 -22.13 10.50 8.37
C VAL A 703 -21.52 9.20 8.90
N ASP A 704 -20.30 8.86 8.47
CA ASP A 704 -19.61 7.64 8.86
C ASP A 704 -19.33 7.61 10.37
N CYS A 705 -18.89 8.73 10.96
CA CYS A 705 -18.59 8.76 12.39
C CYS A 705 -19.86 8.66 13.27
N GLU A 706 -20.98 9.20 12.79
CA GLU A 706 -22.27 9.12 13.49
C GLU A 706 -22.89 7.73 13.37
N MET A 707 -22.94 7.16 12.16
CA MET A 707 -23.63 5.89 11.90
C MET A 707 -22.82 4.65 12.28
N ALA A 708 -21.50 4.68 12.12
CA ALA A 708 -20.65 3.51 12.33
C ALA A 708 -19.45 3.83 13.24
N GLY A 709 -18.52 4.67 12.78
CA GLY A 709 -17.29 4.95 13.50
C GLY A 709 -16.24 5.67 12.66
N VAL A 710 -15.07 5.88 13.27
CA VAL A 710 -13.92 6.54 12.65
C VAL A 710 -12.94 5.46 12.20
N LEU A 711 -13.10 4.97 10.97
CA LEU A 711 -12.39 3.80 10.47
C LEU A 711 -11.49 4.17 9.29
N TYR A 712 -10.27 3.66 9.25
CA TYR A 712 -9.30 4.00 8.21
C TYR A 712 -9.73 3.47 6.84
N ARG A 713 -10.41 2.32 6.80
CA ARG A 713 -11.01 1.76 5.58
C ARG A 713 -12.04 2.70 4.91
N TYR A 714 -12.72 3.55 5.69
CA TYR A 714 -13.74 4.48 5.16
C TYR A 714 -13.16 5.64 4.36
N LEU A 715 -11.85 5.89 4.43
CA LEU A 715 -11.20 6.86 3.55
C LEU A 715 -11.35 6.47 2.06
N MET A 716 -11.66 5.20 1.74
CA MET A 716 -11.98 4.77 0.38
C MET A 716 -13.26 5.40 -0.17
N ASP A 717 -14.23 5.72 0.69
CA ASP A 717 -15.57 6.13 0.28
C ASP A 717 -15.54 7.37 -0.62
N TYR A 718 -14.64 8.31 -0.31
CA TYR A 718 -14.50 9.56 -1.04
C TYR A 718 -13.17 9.73 -1.76
N SER A 719 -12.12 8.97 -1.41
CA SER A 719 -10.77 9.23 -1.94
C SER A 719 -10.66 9.15 -3.47
N PRO A 720 -11.25 8.16 -4.19
CA PRO A 720 -11.12 8.10 -5.65
C PRO A 720 -11.67 9.35 -6.34
N VAL A 721 -12.85 9.80 -5.94
CA VAL A 721 -13.51 10.99 -6.53
C VAL A 721 -12.75 12.27 -6.15
N LEU A 722 -12.29 12.37 -4.90
CA LEU A 722 -11.50 13.50 -4.42
C LEU A 722 -10.18 13.62 -5.19
N LEU A 723 -9.50 12.50 -5.46
CA LEU A 723 -8.26 12.44 -6.26
C LEU A 723 -8.51 12.80 -7.72
N VAL A 724 -9.65 12.44 -8.30
CA VAL A 724 -10.06 12.93 -9.63
C VAL A 724 -10.24 14.45 -9.58
N GLY A 725 -10.89 14.99 -8.54
CA GLY A 725 -10.98 16.43 -8.32
C GLY A 725 -9.60 17.11 -8.26
N ALA A 726 -8.65 16.51 -7.55
CA ALA A 726 -7.27 17.00 -7.49
C ALA A 726 -6.58 16.96 -8.87
N ALA A 727 -6.75 15.87 -9.63
CA ALA A 727 -6.22 15.76 -10.99
C ALA A 727 -6.75 16.87 -11.91
N LEU A 728 -8.05 17.20 -11.81
CA LEU A 728 -8.64 18.32 -12.56
C LEU A 728 -7.99 19.66 -12.18
N CYS A 729 -7.71 19.88 -10.89
CA CYS A 729 -6.99 21.07 -10.42
C CYS A 729 -5.54 21.12 -10.94
N TRP A 730 -4.82 20.00 -10.94
CA TRP A 730 -3.48 19.90 -11.54
C TRP A 730 -3.50 20.25 -13.02
N PHE A 731 -4.44 19.71 -13.80
CA PHE A 731 -4.58 20.05 -15.23
C PHE A 731 -4.95 21.52 -15.46
N CYS A 732 -5.78 22.10 -14.58
CA CYS A 732 -6.10 23.52 -14.59
C CYS A 732 -4.85 24.38 -14.33
N ALA A 733 -4.02 24.01 -13.37
CA ALA A 733 -2.79 24.72 -13.03
C ALA A 733 -1.77 24.63 -14.18
N GLU A 734 -1.49 23.42 -14.67
CA GLU A 734 -0.55 23.19 -15.77
C GLU A 734 -0.98 23.93 -17.04
N GLY A 735 -2.27 23.85 -17.39
CA GLY A 735 -2.82 24.52 -18.56
C GLY A 735 -2.82 26.05 -18.44
N ALA A 736 -3.03 26.60 -17.24
CA ALA A 736 -2.95 28.03 -17.01
C ALA A 736 -1.51 28.55 -17.12
N LEU A 737 -0.55 27.88 -16.49
CA LEU A 737 0.85 28.24 -16.57
C LEU A 737 1.39 28.09 -18.00
N SER A 738 1.09 26.98 -18.67
CA SER A 738 1.54 26.73 -20.04
C SER A 738 1.05 27.81 -21.02
N ARG A 739 -0.20 28.28 -20.89
CA ARG A 739 -0.72 29.40 -21.70
C ARG A 739 0.02 30.71 -21.42
N ARG A 740 0.31 31.02 -20.15
CA ARG A 740 1.05 32.25 -19.77
C ARG A 740 2.50 32.19 -20.25
N THR A 741 3.16 31.05 -20.11
CA THR A 741 4.51 30.81 -20.65
C THR A 741 4.55 31.01 -22.17
N ALA A 742 3.54 30.53 -22.90
CA ALA A 742 3.46 30.72 -24.36
C ALA A 742 3.33 32.19 -24.78
N VAL A 743 2.83 33.07 -23.91
CA VAL A 743 2.69 34.52 -24.15
C VAL A 743 3.91 35.29 -23.58
N GLY A 744 4.97 34.58 -23.15
CA GLY A 744 6.23 35.20 -22.69
C GLY A 744 6.26 35.59 -21.22
N ASP A 745 5.32 35.13 -20.39
CA ASP A 745 5.33 35.41 -18.95
C ASP A 745 6.47 34.67 -18.24
N ALA A 746 7.48 35.43 -17.80
CA ALA A 746 8.67 34.91 -17.13
C ALA A 746 8.35 34.19 -15.82
N THR A 747 7.36 34.67 -15.05
CA THR A 747 6.96 34.02 -13.78
C THR A 747 6.33 32.65 -14.04
N ALA A 748 5.50 32.54 -15.08
CA ALA A 748 4.91 31.28 -15.47
C ALA A 748 5.95 30.32 -16.05
N ALA A 749 6.92 30.83 -16.83
CA ALA A 749 8.04 30.06 -17.36
C ALA A 749 8.90 29.43 -16.24
N ALA A 750 9.11 30.13 -15.14
CA ALA A 750 9.80 29.61 -13.95
C ALA A 750 8.93 28.66 -13.12
N ALA A 751 7.63 28.96 -12.96
CA ALA A 751 6.72 28.18 -12.13
C ALA A 751 6.30 26.84 -12.76
N LEU A 752 6.22 26.74 -14.09
CA LEU A 752 5.75 25.53 -14.78
C LEU A 752 6.65 24.30 -14.52
N PRO A 753 7.99 24.37 -14.64
CA PRO A 753 8.87 23.29 -14.25
C PRO A 753 8.72 22.89 -12.77
N ALA A 754 8.57 23.87 -11.88
CA ALA A 754 8.37 23.62 -10.45
C ALA A 754 7.07 22.86 -10.20
N LEU A 755 5.95 23.27 -10.82
CA LEU A 755 4.67 22.57 -10.73
C LEU A 755 4.79 21.09 -11.16
N ARG A 756 5.52 20.82 -12.25
CA ARG A 756 5.76 19.46 -12.76
C ARG A 756 6.57 18.61 -11.78
N VAL A 757 7.61 19.19 -11.16
CA VAL A 757 8.39 18.52 -10.11
C VAL A 757 7.51 18.22 -8.90
N VAL A 758 6.73 19.20 -8.43
CA VAL A 758 5.86 19.02 -7.25
C VAL A 758 4.81 17.94 -7.51
N MET A 759 4.19 17.92 -8.70
CA MET A 759 3.23 16.86 -9.06
C MET A 759 3.89 15.47 -9.01
N ALA A 760 5.07 15.32 -9.62
CA ALA A 760 5.79 14.04 -9.61
C ALA A 760 6.22 13.63 -8.19
N ALA A 761 6.72 14.58 -7.39
CA ALA A 761 7.13 14.34 -6.00
C ALA A 761 5.94 13.94 -5.11
N ALA A 762 4.77 14.57 -5.28
CA ALA A 762 3.56 14.23 -4.55
C ALA A 762 3.08 12.80 -4.84
N VAL A 763 3.16 12.36 -6.09
CA VAL A 763 2.87 10.97 -6.49
C VAL A 763 3.91 10.02 -5.92
N ALA A 764 5.20 10.36 -5.99
CA ALA A 764 6.27 9.53 -5.43
C ALA A 764 6.14 9.36 -3.92
N TYR A 765 5.80 10.42 -3.19
CA TYR A 765 5.48 10.34 -1.75
C TYR A 765 4.31 9.39 -1.51
N THR A 766 3.25 9.49 -2.31
CA THR A 766 2.07 8.61 -2.19
C THR A 766 2.44 7.14 -2.38
N VAL A 767 3.32 6.83 -3.36
CA VAL A 767 3.85 5.46 -3.56
C VAL A 767 4.55 4.96 -2.30
N VAL A 768 5.46 5.76 -1.73
CA VAL A 768 6.23 5.37 -0.53
C VAL A 768 5.32 5.22 0.68
N TYR A 769 4.44 6.18 0.92
CA TYR A 769 3.48 6.15 2.00
C TYR A 769 2.61 4.88 1.94
N ARG A 770 2.03 4.59 0.76
CA ARG A 770 1.16 3.44 0.56
C ARG A 770 1.88 2.10 0.66
N PHE A 771 3.12 2.04 0.17
CA PHE A 771 3.98 0.88 0.42
C PHE A 771 4.17 0.64 1.92
N CYS A 772 4.46 1.69 2.70
CA CYS A 772 4.63 1.56 4.15
C CYS A 772 3.31 1.13 4.85
N THR A 773 2.16 1.68 4.43
CA THR A 773 0.86 1.32 5.04
C THR A 773 0.54 -0.17 4.93
N LEU A 774 0.95 -0.85 3.85
CA LEU A 774 0.69 -2.29 3.65
C LEU A 774 1.36 -3.19 4.71
N PHE A 775 2.43 -2.71 5.34
CA PHE A 775 3.17 -3.45 6.36
C PHE A 775 2.97 -2.89 7.77
N ALA A 776 2.50 -1.64 7.88
CA ALA A 776 2.30 -0.95 9.15
C ALA A 776 0.93 -1.19 9.78
N MET A 777 -0.07 -1.48 8.96
CA MET A 777 -1.46 -1.61 9.40
C MET A 777 -1.90 -3.07 9.45
N GLU A 778 -3.08 -3.29 10.01
CA GLU A 778 -3.82 -4.55 9.91
C GLU A 778 -3.80 -5.07 8.44
N PRO A 779 -3.46 -6.34 8.21
CA PRO A 779 -3.52 -7.45 9.16
C PRO A 779 -2.22 -7.69 9.95
N TRP A 780 -1.29 -6.73 9.98
CA TRP A 780 0.02 -6.86 10.65
C TRP A 780 0.80 -8.08 10.14
N LEU A 781 1.19 -8.01 8.87
CA LEU A 781 1.93 -9.07 8.17
C LEU A 781 3.16 -9.58 8.94
N GLN A 782 3.73 -8.80 9.87
CA GLN A 782 4.79 -9.28 10.75
C GLN A 782 4.41 -10.55 11.52
N GLY A 783 3.16 -10.67 11.96
CA GLY A 783 2.64 -11.83 12.68
C GLY A 783 1.97 -12.84 11.77
N LEU A 784 1.24 -12.41 10.74
CA LEU A 784 0.43 -13.34 9.92
C LEU A 784 1.12 -13.84 8.64
N ASN A 785 2.18 -13.15 8.19
CA ASN A 785 3.07 -13.65 7.15
C ASN A 785 4.50 -13.15 7.41
N PRO A 786 5.16 -13.65 8.48
CA PRO A 786 6.48 -13.20 8.87
C PRO A 786 7.50 -13.34 7.74
N SER A 787 7.45 -14.39 6.93
CA SER A 787 8.39 -14.59 5.82
C SER A 787 8.33 -13.46 4.80
N LEU A 788 7.13 -13.05 4.38
CA LEU A 788 6.94 -11.92 3.48
C LEU A 788 7.44 -10.62 4.13
N TYR A 789 6.96 -10.34 5.35
CA TYR A 789 7.31 -9.11 6.08
C TYR A 789 8.82 -8.96 6.21
N TYR A 790 9.50 -10.01 6.69
CA TYR A 790 10.93 -9.96 6.94
C TYR A 790 11.77 -10.06 5.67
N THR A 791 11.30 -10.76 4.62
CA THR A 791 11.98 -10.76 3.33
C THR A 791 11.99 -9.37 2.72
N VAL A 792 10.85 -8.67 2.77
CA VAL A 792 10.73 -7.29 2.27
C VAL A 792 11.51 -6.32 3.16
N SER A 793 11.45 -6.46 4.48
CA SER A 793 12.20 -5.59 5.40
C SER A 793 13.70 -5.69 5.14
N ARG A 794 14.25 -6.89 4.96
CA ARG A 794 15.68 -7.13 4.63
C ARG A 794 16.03 -6.80 3.17
N LEU A 795 15.06 -6.71 2.26
CA LEU A 795 15.27 -6.17 0.91
C LEU A 795 15.51 -4.66 0.96
N VAL A 796 14.72 -3.95 1.75
CA VAL A 796 14.77 -2.48 1.88
C VAL A 796 15.88 -2.03 2.82
N GLN A 797 16.02 -2.69 3.98
CA GLN A 797 17.03 -2.45 5.00
C GLN A 797 18.28 -3.29 4.74
N PHE A 798 18.88 -3.13 3.57
CA PHE A 798 20.02 -3.92 3.08
C PHE A 798 21.30 -3.78 3.93
N TRP A 799 21.32 -2.84 4.88
CA TRP A 799 22.46 -2.54 5.76
C TRP A 799 22.43 -3.29 7.11
N MET A 800 21.34 -4.00 7.43
CA MET A 800 21.24 -4.88 8.60
C MET A 800 21.65 -6.31 8.25
#